data_AF-A0A1I1RW47-F1
#
_entry.id   AF-A0A1I1RW47-F1
#
_cell.length_a   1.000
_cell.length_b   1.000
_cell.length_c   1.000
_cell.angle_alpha   90.00
_cell.angle_beta   90.00
_cell.angle_gamma   90.00
#
_symmetry.space_group_name_H-M   'P 1'
#
loop_
_entity.id
_entity.type
_entity.pdbx_description
1 polymer ?
#
loop_
_entity_poly.entity_id
_entity_poly.type
_entity_poly.pdbx_seq_one_letter_code
_entity_poly.pdbx_strand_id
1 'polypeptide(L)'
;MDIKGTAGDDVIVQSGNPDDWNDYHGLAGNDIIRVYQGQVLGGAGNDRIEAIPTPDWWRSVSAAYWDSPGDVMVDLAAGYADDGWGTRDTLVGVRHISGSWGNNRLFGDANDNDISAGGGYTVADGRAGTDLVWLPMLREGMSISEFNIEVSIDGTRATVTAAAYPNFRLEVSNFEKIGLGWNTSQALADFISPERMAREGLLGDNANRWNAGSSRGAAVELSFGFATSAPASGPGATGFAVFTEAQKAAVRAILDSAAKLTGLSFREVTGADAKLMFGASAQAGTKGVAAMPGQANAGQVWMDLDSLRDLAPGSEGYAALLHEIGHALGLRHPRNVDAGDAWSAQWRALDDVTSYSVMAHGVGTDGLFPSTWGALDIAALRYLYGARTTGAGDTVYTLDAQRFNGQTSITDDGGNDSIDASGSAIGVSIDLTPGGLSSVGATKAGAVAVNNLGITPGSWIEAAVGSAFDDVLLGNIRDNSLRGGLGNDWIDGDAGIDTAVFEGKRADYLLSTGFGKIFVTARDGSGGYDTLVNVEKLRFADTTISFGAAGLAADAVIDVDQNAATAGTLPASSDGAALSYKLKSGPAHGTLTLGATGEYTYTPQRGFAADDRFTFTVTDPKGSNDYTGFIAVRQLSAAAGGTEGSDNLLGTAGDDTLAAGGGNDRITASAGSDHIDAGAGFDTLRYDGVRASVKFSLHDDNSFTAAKAAGFDHLVGVERVLFADGTAVALDVDGAAGQTYRIYQAAFDRKPDIPGLSFWMFNMDNGVSAESVARGFLESAEAIKLYGANPTAEDFVSKLYQNVLHRAPEKAGYDFWVNAIKLGFSRSELLAQFAESGENRAQVIAAIEGGIDYTPFGT
;
A
#
# COMPACT_ATOMS: atom_id res chain seq x y z
N MET A 1 -12.30 -26.85 23.46
CA MET A 1 -13.17 -27.60 24.40
C MET A 1 -13.24 -26.80 25.69
N ASP A 2 -14.37 -26.77 26.37
CA ASP A 2 -14.47 -26.13 27.69
C ASP A 2 -13.92 -27.07 28.76
N ILE A 3 -12.98 -26.58 29.56
CA ILE A 3 -12.44 -27.26 30.74
C ILE A 3 -12.95 -26.52 31.96
N LYS A 4 -13.70 -27.21 32.83
CA LYS A 4 -14.37 -26.60 33.99
C LYS A 4 -13.87 -27.20 35.29
N GLY A 5 -13.57 -26.33 36.25
CA GLY A 5 -13.29 -26.68 37.64
C GLY A 5 -14.57 -27.08 38.39
N THR A 6 -14.48 -26.99 39.71
CA THR A 6 -15.53 -27.32 40.68
C THR A 6 -15.96 -26.05 41.42
N ALA A 7 -16.66 -26.19 42.55
CA ALA A 7 -17.12 -25.04 43.34
C ALA A 7 -16.21 -24.76 44.56
N GLY A 8 -15.00 -25.32 44.59
CA GLY A 8 -13.97 -24.99 45.58
C GLY A 8 -12.59 -24.95 44.94
N ASP A 9 -11.58 -24.56 45.70
CA ASP A 9 -10.22 -24.29 45.22
C ASP A 9 -9.62 -25.43 44.36
N ASP A 10 -9.38 -25.12 43.08
CA ASP A 10 -8.88 -26.03 42.06
C ASP A 10 -7.47 -25.67 41.55
N VAL A 11 -6.77 -26.66 41.01
CA VAL A 11 -5.51 -26.45 40.28
C VAL A 11 -5.64 -27.05 38.89
N ILE A 12 -5.78 -26.19 37.90
CA ILE A 12 -5.97 -26.56 36.49
C ILE A 12 -4.65 -26.30 35.76
N VAL A 13 -4.08 -27.35 35.15
CA VAL A 13 -2.84 -27.24 34.36
C VAL A 13 -3.07 -27.84 32.98
N GLN A 14 -2.82 -27.07 31.92
CA GLN A 14 -2.87 -27.58 30.55
C GLN A 14 -1.80 -28.67 30.38
N SER A 15 -2.27 -29.89 30.13
CA SER A 15 -1.42 -31.09 29.96
C SER A 15 -1.63 -31.80 28.61
N GLY A 16 -2.57 -31.30 27.79
CA GLY A 16 -2.81 -31.74 26.41
C GLY A 16 -1.85 -31.09 25.40
N ASN A 17 -2.20 -31.14 24.11
CA ASN A 17 -1.41 -30.45 23.08
C ASN A 17 -1.35 -28.95 23.41
N PRO A 18 -0.16 -28.36 23.58
CA PRO A 18 -0.02 -26.93 23.82
C PRO A 18 -0.70 -26.08 22.73
N ASP A 19 -0.85 -26.62 21.51
CA ASP A 19 -1.49 -25.95 20.36
C ASP A 19 -3.02 -25.90 20.42
N ASP A 20 -3.65 -26.58 21.37
CA ASP A 20 -5.11 -26.52 21.51
C ASP A 20 -5.53 -25.21 22.17
N TRP A 21 -6.40 -24.43 21.50
CA TRP A 21 -7.11 -23.31 22.11
C TRP A 21 -8.34 -23.82 22.85
N ASN A 22 -8.32 -23.75 24.18
CA ASN A 22 -9.40 -24.18 25.05
C ASN A 22 -9.84 -23.05 25.97
N ASP A 23 -11.09 -23.14 26.42
CA ASP A 23 -11.67 -22.23 27.40
C ASP A 23 -11.62 -22.91 28.77
N TYR A 24 -10.99 -22.26 29.75
CA TYR A 24 -10.79 -22.76 31.10
C TYR A 24 -11.64 -21.95 32.06
N HIS A 25 -12.44 -22.62 32.88
CA HIS A 25 -13.33 -21.99 33.86
C HIS A 25 -12.96 -22.50 35.26
N GLY A 26 -12.50 -21.62 36.15
CA GLY A 26 -12.28 -21.96 37.57
C GLY A 26 -13.59 -22.21 38.32
N LEU A 27 -14.60 -21.37 38.03
CA LEU A 27 -15.94 -21.34 38.61
C LEU A 27 -16.00 -20.68 39.98
N ALA A 28 -15.87 -21.40 41.09
CA ALA A 28 -15.92 -20.80 42.42
C ALA A 28 -14.85 -21.43 43.31
N GLY A 29 -14.16 -20.62 44.13
CA GLY A 29 -12.96 -21.06 44.85
C GLY A 29 -11.80 -20.12 44.56
N ASN A 30 -10.67 -20.29 45.24
CA ASN A 30 -9.42 -19.62 44.87
C ASN A 30 -8.58 -20.55 44.01
N ASP A 31 -8.70 -20.42 42.70
CA ASP A 31 -8.19 -21.39 41.74
C ASP A 31 -6.79 -21.00 41.23
N ILE A 32 -6.00 -22.00 40.84
CA ILE A 32 -4.72 -21.80 40.14
C ILE A 32 -4.83 -22.41 38.75
N ILE A 33 -4.85 -21.56 37.72
CA ILE A 33 -5.01 -21.96 36.33
C ILE A 33 -3.73 -21.65 35.56
N ARG A 34 -3.02 -22.70 35.10
CA ARG A 34 -1.75 -22.62 34.37
C ARG A 34 -1.88 -23.19 32.98
N VAL A 35 -1.73 -22.36 31.96
CA VAL A 35 -1.96 -22.78 30.56
C VAL A 35 -0.89 -22.22 29.63
N TYR A 36 -0.58 -22.93 28.55
CA TYR A 36 0.32 -22.47 27.49
C TYR A 36 -0.36 -21.43 26.60
N GLN A 37 -1.65 -21.63 26.33
CA GLN A 37 -2.52 -20.70 25.61
C GLN A 37 -4.00 -21.03 25.85
N GLY A 38 -4.87 -20.09 25.53
CA GLY A 38 -6.31 -20.24 25.63
C GLY A 38 -6.96 -19.12 26.43
N GLN A 39 -8.27 -19.26 26.63
CA GLN A 39 -9.09 -18.30 27.35
C GLN A 39 -9.35 -18.79 28.76
N VAL A 40 -9.16 -17.94 29.76
CA VAL A 40 -9.30 -18.31 31.17
C VAL A 40 -10.29 -17.38 31.85
N LEU A 41 -11.33 -17.96 32.41
CA LEU A 41 -12.28 -17.32 33.30
C LEU A 41 -11.99 -17.85 34.71
N GLY A 42 -11.51 -16.99 35.61
CA GLY A 42 -11.28 -17.37 37.02
C GLY A 42 -12.61 -17.73 37.68
N GLY A 43 -13.52 -16.76 37.74
CA GLY A 43 -14.82 -16.92 38.34
C GLY A 43 -14.86 -16.33 39.75
N ALA A 44 -15.66 -16.91 40.64
CA ALA A 44 -15.87 -16.39 41.97
C ALA A 44 -14.74 -16.77 42.95
N GLY A 45 -13.81 -15.86 43.20
CA GLY A 45 -12.79 -16.02 44.25
C GLY A 45 -11.58 -15.10 44.09
N ASN A 46 -10.42 -15.52 44.60
CA ASN A 46 -9.14 -14.87 44.34
C ASN A 46 -8.27 -15.83 43.50
N ASP A 47 -8.38 -15.72 42.19
CA ASP A 47 -7.80 -16.69 41.28
C ASP A 47 -6.39 -16.31 40.85
N ARG A 48 -5.60 -17.30 40.46
CA ARG A 48 -4.27 -17.12 39.87
C ARG A 48 -4.26 -17.66 38.46
N ILE A 49 -4.19 -16.76 37.48
CA ILE A 49 -4.08 -17.08 36.05
C ILE A 49 -2.62 -16.90 35.64
N GLU A 50 -2.00 -17.98 35.15
CA GLU A 50 -0.57 -18.02 34.86
C GLU A 50 -0.30 -18.63 33.49
N ALA A 51 0.29 -17.81 32.61
CA ALA A 51 0.84 -18.27 31.35
C ALA A 51 2.12 -19.06 31.60
N ILE A 52 2.16 -20.28 31.07
CA ILE A 52 3.36 -21.13 31.14
C ILE A 52 4.38 -20.56 30.15
N PRO A 53 5.61 -20.20 30.59
CA PRO A 53 6.62 -19.65 29.69
C PRO A 53 6.97 -20.60 28.55
N THR A 54 6.98 -20.08 27.32
CA THR A 54 7.42 -20.81 26.13
C THR A 54 8.35 -19.95 25.26
N PRO A 55 9.19 -20.57 24.42
CA PRO A 55 9.93 -19.84 23.38
C PRO A 55 9.01 -19.36 22.23
N ASP A 56 7.78 -19.86 22.17
CA ASP A 56 6.79 -19.53 21.13
C ASP A 56 6.11 -18.20 21.47
N TRP A 57 6.67 -17.10 20.96
CA TRP A 57 6.17 -15.74 21.21
C TRP A 57 4.69 -15.53 20.82
N TRP A 58 4.16 -16.33 19.89
CA TRP A 58 2.78 -16.28 19.39
C TRP A 58 1.76 -16.96 20.32
N ARG A 59 2.19 -17.70 21.34
CA ARG A 59 1.27 -18.26 22.34
C ARG A 59 0.84 -17.19 23.33
N SER A 60 -0.45 -17.15 23.61
CA SER A 60 -1.05 -16.13 24.48
C SER A 60 -2.12 -16.73 25.39
N VAL A 61 -2.15 -16.25 26.63
CA VAL A 61 -3.25 -16.51 27.57
C VAL A 61 -4.12 -15.27 27.63
N SER A 62 -5.42 -15.48 27.48
CA SER A 62 -6.44 -14.44 27.66
C SER A 62 -7.14 -14.60 28.99
N ALA A 63 -7.02 -13.60 29.88
CA ALA A 63 -7.88 -13.51 31.05
C ALA A 63 -9.22 -12.87 30.65
N ALA A 64 -10.33 -13.52 30.95
CA ALA A 64 -11.66 -13.11 30.52
C ALA A 64 -12.59 -12.87 31.70
N TYR A 65 -13.26 -11.73 31.66
CA TYR A 65 -14.10 -11.20 32.75
C TYR A 65 -15.51 -10.80 32.26
N TRP A 66 -15.96 -11.37 31.14
CA TRP A 66 -17.30 -11.07 30.59
C TRP A 66 -18.45 -11.52 31.49
N ASP A 67 -18.21 -12.44 32.43
CA ASP A 67 -19.18 -12.96 33.39
C ASP A 67 -19.11 -12.27 34.76
N SER A 68 -18.20 -11.31 34.93
CA SER A 68 -18.10 -10.48 36.12
C SER A 68 -19.42 -9.75 36.41
N PRO A 69 -19.82 -9.66 37.70
CA PRO A 69 -21.12 -9.12 38.11
C PRO A 69 -21.20 -7.58 38.03
N GLY A 70 -20.09 -6.91 37.70
CA GLY A 70 -19.99 -5.46 37.68
C GLY A 70 -18.75 -4.95 36.95
N ASP A 71 -18.27 -3.80 37.42
CA ASP A 71 -17.12 -3.10 36.86
C ASP A 71 -15.83 -3.88 37.10
N VAL A 72 -14.92 -3.87 36.12
CA VAL A 72 -13.66 -4.62 36.16
C VAL A 72 -12.48 -3.69 35.99
N MET A 73 -11.43 -3.91 36.78
CA MET A 73 -10.12 -3.28 36.59
C MET A 73 -9.05 -4.35 36.43
N VAL A 74 -8.30 -4.29 35.33
CA VAL A 74 -7.18 -5.21 35.04
C VAL A 74 -5.92 -4.40 34.80
N ASP A 75 -4.81 -4.80 35.42
CA ASP A 75 -3.49 -4.20 35.20
C ASP A 75 -2.44 -5.31 35.00
N LEU A 76 -2.04 -5.53 33.75
CA LEU A 76 -1.11 -6.60 33.39
C LEU A 76 0.30 -6.36 33.94
N ALA A 77 0.82 -5.12 33.88
CA ALA A 77 2.16 -4.85 34.42
C ALA A 77 2.21 -4.97 35.95
N ALA A 78 1.11 -4.65 36.63
CA ALA A 78 0.99 -4.89 38.08
C ALA A 78 0.63 -6.34 38.41
N GLY A 79 0.15 -7.12 37.43
CA GLY A 79 -0.16 -8.53 37.54
C GLY A 79 -1.42 -8.84 38.35
N TYR A 80 -2.47 -8.03 38.22
CA TYR A 80 -3.73 -8.28 38.95
C TYR A 80 -5.00 -7.85 38.21
N ALA A 81 -6.14 -8.40 38.65
CA ALA A 81 -7.47 -7.92 38.30
C ALA A 81 -8.37 -7.81 39.53
N ASP A 82 -9.23 -6.79 39.54
CA ASP A 82 -10.35 -6.62 40.45
C ASP A 82 -11.62 -6.79 39.61
N ASP A 83 -12.28 -7.94 39.69
CA ASP A 83 -13.32 -8.38 38.74
C ASP A 83 -14.74 -8.41 39.33
N GLY A 84 -14.89 -7.90 40.55
CA GLY A 84 -16.15 -7.92 41.31
C GLY A 84 -16.42 -9.23 42.05
N TRP A 85 -15.54 -10.23 41.91
CA TRP A 85 -15.49 -11.42 42.75
C TRP A 85 -14.32 -11.36 43.73
N GLY A 86 -14.46 -12.05 44.87
CA GLY A 86 -13.43 -12.11 45.89
C GLY A 86 -12.86 -10.74 46.30
N THR A 87 -11.54 -10.66 46.39
CA THR A 87 -10.78 -9.43 46.68
C THR A 87 -9.86 -9.01 45.54
N ARG A 88 -9.17 -9.96 44.87
CA ARG A 88 -8.21 -9.70 43.79
C ARG A 88 -7.68 -11.00 43.17
N ASP A 89 -7.65 -11.04 41.85
CA ASP A 89 -6.96 -12.07 41.07
C ASP A 89 -5.49 -11.72 40.84
N THR A 90 -4.66 -12.75 40.63
CA THR A 90 -3.25 -12.63 40.27
C THR A 90 -3.04 -13.08 38.82
N LEU A 91 -2.44 -12.21 38.01
CA LEU A 91 -2.12 -12.46 36.61
C LEU A 91 -0.61 -12.57 36.41
N VAL A 92 -0.16 -13.63 35.73
CA VAL A 92 1.26 -13.86 35.46
C VAL A 92 1.47 -14.23 34.00
N GLY A 93 2.18 -13.39 33.25
CA GLY A 93 2.47 -13.63 31.83
C GLY A 93 1.25 -13.59 30.91
N VAL A 94 0.10 -13.11 31.40
CA VAL A 94 -1.11 -12.86 30.62
C VAL A 94 -0.87 -11.65 29.72
N ARG A 95 -1.26 -11.74 28.45
CA ARG A 95 -1.12 -10.64 27.47
C ARG A 95 -2.44 -10.18 26.88
N HIS A 96 -3.48 -11.01 26.98
CA HIS A 96 -4.79 -10.69 26.41
C HIS A 96 -5.83 -10.52 27.52
N ILE A 97 -6.70 -9.53 27.38
CA ILE A 97 -7.74 -9.20 28.36
C ILE A 97 -9.09 -9.14 27.66
N SER A 98 -10.12 -9.76 28.22
CA SER A 98 -11.51 -9.52 27.84
C SER A 98 -12.27 -8.87 28.99
N GLY A 99 -12.67 -7.61 28.81
CA GLY A 99 -13.44 -6.85 29.79
C GLY A 99 -14.87 -7.37 29.99
N SER A 100 -15.55 -6.84 31.02
CA SER A 100 -16.94 -7.16 31.35
C SER A 100 -17.95 -6.36 30.53
N TRP A 101 -19.23 -6.68 30.66
CA TRP A 101 -20.33 -5.87 30.11
C TRP A 101 -20.60 -4.57 30.89
N GLY A 102 -19.95 -4.38 32.05
CA GLY A 102 -20.02 -3.18 32.89
C GLY A 102 -19.03 -2.09 32.46
N ASN A 103 -18.57 -1.25 33.39
CA ASN A 103 -17.49 -0.30 33.09
C ASN A 103 -16.13 -0.96 33.31
N ASN A 104 -15.16 -0.65 32.45
CA ASN A 104 -13.86 -1.33 32.45
C ASN A 104 -12.70 -0.35 32.56
N ARG A 105 -11.64 -0.76 33.27
CA ARG A 105 -10.34 -0.08 33.32
C ARG A 105 -9.25 -1.10 33.00
N LEU A 106 -8.75 -1.10 31.78
CA LEU A 106 -7.90 -2.17 31.25
C LEU A 106 -6.51 -1.62 30.92
N PHE A 107 -5.48 -2.03 31.65
CA PHE A 107 -4.12 -1.55 31.46
C PHE A 107 -3.19 -2.68 31.02
N GLY A 108 -2.50 -2.47 29.91
CA GLY A 108 -1.50 -3.35 29.32
C GLY A 108 -0.19 -3.43 30.11
N ASP A 109 0.91 -3.78 29.45
CA ASP A 109 2.25 -3.84 29.99
C ASP A 109 3.31 -3.29 29.01
N ALA A 110 4.51 -3.87 28.96
CA ALA A 110 5.56 -3.42 28.05
C ALA A 110 5.68 -4.28 26.78
N ASN A 111 4.79 -5.27 26.63
CA ASN A 111 4.71 -6.17 25.50
C ASN A 111 3.47 -5.83 24.66
N ASP A 112 3.43 -6.37 23.44
CA ASP A 112 2.22 -6.33 22.60
C ASP A 112 1.03 -6.96 23.34
N ASN A 113 -0.03 -6.18 23.51
CA ASN A 113 -1.25 -6.58 24.21
C ASN A 113 -2.46 -6.55 23.29
N ASP A 114 -3.40 -7.44 23.60
CA ASP A 114 -4.67 -7.57 22.91
C ASP A 114 -5.80 -7.37 23.94
N ILE A 115 -6.54 -6.27 23.81
CA ILE A 115 -7.52 -5.86 24.81
C ILE A 115 -8.90 -5.78 24.16
N SER A 116 -9.80 -6.67 24.56
CA SER A 116 -11.22 -6.58 24.23
C SER A 116 -11.95 -5.72 25.26
N ALA A 117 -12.48 -4.59 24.80
CA ALA A 117 -12.96 -3.53 25.68
C ALA A 117 -14.25 -3.86 26.46
N GLY A 118 -15.00 -4.90 26.11
CA GLY A 118 -16.26 -5.26 26.79
C GLY A 118 -17.40 -4.24 26.63
N GLY A 119 -18.49 -4.34 27.39
CA GLY A 119 -19.60 -3.37 27.30
C GLY A 119 -19.31 -2.01 27.95
N GLY A 120 -20.34 -1.15 27.99
CA GLY A 120 -20.37 0.04 28.85
C GLY A 120 -19.33 1.13 28.53
N TYR A 121 -18.81 1.77 29.59
CA TYR A 121 -17.74 2.76 29.51
C TYR A 121 -16.40 2.11 29.84
N THR A 122 -15.49 2.08 28.86
CA THR A 122 -14.18 1.45 28.99
C THR A 122 -13.07 2.48 28.82
N VAL A 123 -12.12 2.48 29.75
CA VAL A 123 -10.84 3.16 29.62
C VAL A 123 -9.76 2.09 29.46
N ALA A 124 -9.03 2.11 28.35
CA ALA A 124 -7.93 1.19 28.12
C ALA A 124 -6.62 1.93 27.81
N ASP A 125 -5.50 1.38 28.28
CA ASP A 125 -4.17 1.92 28.05
C ASP A 125 -3.22 0.76 27.68
N GLY A 126 -2.75 0.70 26.44
CA GLY A 126 -1.83 -0.35 25.97
C GLY A 126 -0.44 -0.25 26.62
N ARG A 127 -0.08 0.97 27.07
CA ARG A 127 1.23 1.34 27.60
C ARG A 127 2.34 1.28 26.55
N ALA A 128 3.12 0.22 26.47
CA ALA A 128 4.22 0.11 25.51
C ALA A 128 4.16 -1.22 24.80
N GLY A 129 4.45 -1.23 23.50
CA GLY A 129 4.24 -2.40 22.65
C GLY A 129 3.61 -1.97 21.35
N THR A 130 3.23 -2.94 20.52
CA THR A 130 2.24 -2.75 19.46
C THR A 130 0.93 -3.36 19.91
N ASP A 131 0.01 -2.50 20.33
CA ASP A 131 -1.21 -2.90 21.02
C ASP A 131 -2.44 -2.84 20.11
N LEU A 132 -3.36 -3.78 20.36
CA LEU A 132 -4.61 -3.91 19.64
C LEU A 132 -5.79 -3.84 20.62
N VAL A 133 -6.73 -2.94 20.34
CA VAL A 133 -8.02 -2.90 21.04
C VAL A 133 -9.12 -3.47 20.15
N TRP A 134 -9.89 -4.42 20.66
CA TRP A 134 -11.04 -4.97 19.95
C TRP A 134 -12.32 -4.25 20.31
N LEU A 135 -13.09 -3.89 19.29
CA LEU A 135 -14.43 -3.37 19.48
C LEU A 135 -15.37 -4.49 19.96
N PRO A 136 -15.99 -4.30 21.13
CA PRO A 136 -16.95 -5.24 21.67
C PRO A 136 -18.24 -5.07 20.86
N MET A 137 -18.95 -6.17 20.59
CA MET A 137 -20.27 -6.18 19.93
C MET A 137 -20.31 -6.16 18.40
N LEU A 138 -19.20 -6.26 17.67
CA LEU A 138 -19.27 -6.49 16.22
C LEU A 138 -19.83 -7.90 15.93
N ARG A 139 -21.15 -7.96 15.79
CA ARG A 139 -21.86 -9.14 15.29
C ARG A 139 -21.70 -9.21 13.78
N GLU A 140 -21.96 -10.38 13.22
CA GLU A 140 -22.05 -10.59 11.77
C GLU A 140 -23.01 -9.56 11.15
N GLY A 141 -22.47 -8.63 10.35
CA GLY A 141 -23.21 -7.56 9.66
C GLY A 141 -23.04 -6.12 10.18
N MET A 142 -22.33 -5.88 11.29
CA MET A 142 -21.97 -4.51 11.69
C MET A 142 -20.74 -3.99 10.94
N SER A 143 -20.76 -2.72 10.53
CA SER A 143 -19.66 -2.06 9.83
C SER A 143 -18.94 -1.03 10.72
N ILE A 144 -17.66 -0.79 10.43
CA ILE A 144 -16.86 0.28 11.06
C ILE A 144 -17.51 1.66 10.95
N SER A 145 -18.26 1.90 9.86
CA SER A 145 -18.98 3.15 9.62
C SER A 145 -20.07 3.44 10.65
N GLU A 146 -20.44 2.48 11.48
CA GLU A 146 -21.42 2.67 12.57
C GLU A 146 -20.77 3.27 13.84
N PHE A 147 -19.43 3.28 13.90
CA PHE A 147 -18.67 3.85 15.00
C PHE A 147 -18.13 5.23 14.62
N ASN A 148 -18.19 6.15 15.58
CA ASN A 148 -17.45 7.41 15.51
C ASN A 148 -16.12 7.21 16.26
N ILE A 149 -15.02 7.13 15.51
CA ILE A 149 -13.66 6.96 16.00
C ILE A 149 -12.92 8.28 15.85
N GLU A 150 -12.57 8.90 16.97
CA GLU A 150 -11.84 10.16 17.01
C GLU A 150 -10.45 9.93 17.61
N VAL A 151 -9.40 10.06 16.80
CA VAL A 151 -8.00 9.81 17.21
C VAL A 151 -7.26 11.13 17.39
N SER A 152 -6.51 11.30 18.48
CA SER A 152 -5.70 12.51 18.70
C SER A 152 -4.65 12.66 17.60
N ILE A 153 -4.28 13.91 17.28
CA ILE A 153 -3.30 14.20 16.20
C ILE A 153 -1.88 13.70 16.49
N ASP A 154 -1.59 13.33 17.74
CA ASP A 154 -0.35 12.63 18.14
C ASP A 154 -0.45 11.10 18.00
N GLY A 155 -1.61 10.57 17.59
CA GLY A 155 -1.90 9.15 17.47
C GLY A 155 -1.99 8.37 18.78
N THR A 156 -1.78 9.03 19.93
CA THR A 156 -1.62 8.33 21.22
C THR A 156 -2.94 8.05 21.93
N ARG A 157 -4.05 8.65 21.51
CA ARG A 157 -5.35 8.49 22.16
C ARG A 157 -6.47 8.38 21.13
N ALA A 158 -7.48 7.60 21.43
CA ALA A 158 -8.72 7.62 20.65
C ALA A 158 -9.96 7.53 21.54
N THR A 159 -11.05 8.11 21.08
CA THR A 159 -12.38 7.92 21.64
C THR A 159 -13.24 7.24 20.60
N VAL A 160 -13.90 6.15 20.99
CA VAL A 160 -14.83 5.42 20.14
C VAL A 160 -16.22 5.45 20.77
N THR A 161 -17.20 5.84 19.98
CA THR A 161 -18.62 5.86 20.35
C THR A 161 -19.45 5.25 19.23
N ALA A 162 -20.68 4.83 19.52
CA ALA A 162 -21.58 4.30 18.51
C ALA A 162 -22.98 4.90 18.69
N ALA A 163 -23.55 5.47 17.63
CA ALA A 163 -24.85 6.14 17.70
C ALA A 163 -25.99 5.18 18.11
N ALA A 164 -25.92 3.93 17.69
CA ALA A 164 -26.87 2.88 18.04
C ALA A 164 -26.76 2.42 19.51
N TYR A 165 -25.64 2.73 20.18
CA TYR A 165 -25.32 2.28 21.54
C TYR A 165 -24.90 3.49 22.40
N PRO A 166 -25.86 4.31 22.86
CA PRO A 166 -25.56 5.57 23.56
C PRO A 166 -24.82 5.40 24.90
N ASN A 167 -24.82 4.20 25.46
CA ASN A 167 -24.10 3.86 26.68
C ASN A 167 -22.71 3.27 26.42
N PHE A 168 -22.35 3.01 25.16
CA PHE A 168 -21.03 2.54 24.76
C PHE A 168 -20.10 3.72 24.55
N ARG A 169 -18.97 3.72 25.26
CA ARG A 169 -17.88 4.65 25.05
C ARG A 169 -16.58 3.97 25.41
N LEU A 170 -15.63 4.01 24.49
CA LEU A 170 -14.29 3.47 24.67
C LEU A 170 -13.28 4.62 24.56
N GLU A 171 -12.48 4.83 25.59
CA GLU A 171 -11.34 5.73 25.58
C GLU A 171 -10.07 4.91 25.63
N VAL A 172 -9.21 5.06 24.62
CA VAL A 172 -7.95 4.32 24.52
C VAL A 172 -6.76 5.25 24.54
N SER A 173 -5.66 4.80 25.12
CA SER A 173 -4.35 5.43 25.03
C SER A 173 -3.26 4.43 24.71
N ASN A 174 -2.26 4.83 23.93
CA ASN A 174 -1.13 4.01 23.51
C ASN A 174 -1.58 2.70 22.85
N PHE A 175 -2.38 2.82 21.79
CA PHE A 175 -2.75 1.71 20.92
C PHE A 175 -2.41 2.06 19.49
N GLU A 176 -1.89 1.09 18.73
CA GLU A 176 -1.56 1.25 17.32
C GLU A 176 -2.74 0.84 16.43
N LYS A 177 -3.54 -0.12 16.88
CA LYS A 177 -4.58 -0.76 16.06
C LYS A 177 -5.92 -0.86 16.78
N ILE A 178 -6.98 -0.82 15.98
CA ILE A 178 -8.34 -1.11 16.38
C ILE A 178 -8.90 -2.28 15.57
N GLY A 179 -9.48 -3.25 16.26
CA GLY A 179 -10.05 -4.46 15.70
C GLY A 179 -11.52 -4.29 15.32
N LEU A 180 -11.83 -4.64 14.06
CA LEU A 180 -13.11 -4.39 13.38
C LEU A 180 -13.90 -5.67 13.08
N GLY A 181 -13.48 -6.80 13.66
CA GLY A 181 -14.05 -8.13 13.49
C GLY A 181 -12.96 -9.17 13.70
N TRP A 182 -13.30 -10.43 14.02
CA TRP A 182 -12.35 -11.44 14.57
C TRP A 182 -11.00 -11.60 13.85
N ASN A 183 -10.88 -11.23 12.57
CA ASN A 183 -9.65 -11.32 11.78
C ASN A 183 -9.27 -10.01 11.06
N THR A 184 -9.86 -8.88 11.42
CA THR A 184 -9.68 -7.59 10.72
C THR A 184 -9.35 -6.48 11.69
N SER A 185 -8.27 -5.73 11.42
CA SER A 185 -7.89 -4.54 12.19
C SER A 185 -7.42 -3.42 11.26
N GLN A 186 -7.50 -2.18 11.72
CA GLN A 186 -6.99 -0.99 11.04
C GLN A 186 -6.06 -0.22 11.98
N ALA A 187 -5.12 0.54 11.44
CA ALA A 187 -4.28 1.40 12.27
C ALA A 187 -5.11 2.58 12.78
N LEU A 188 -4.97 2.92 14.06
CA LEU A 188 -5.63 4.11 14.61
C LEU A 188 -5.16 5.39 13.91
N ALA A 189 -3.92 5.40 13.43
CA ALA A 189 -3.34 6.44 12.61
C ALA A 189 -4.20 6.84 11.39
N ASP A 190 -4.88 5.87 10.76
CA ASP A 190 -5.62 6.07 9.52
C ASP A 190 -6.89 6.92 9.74
N PHE A 191 -7.33 7.07 11.00
CA PHE A 191 -8.47 7.88 11.40
C PHE A 191 -8.10 9.33 11.76
N ILE A 192 -6.82 9.72 11.68
CA ILE A 192 -6.40 11.10 11.93
C ILE A 192 -6.73 11.95 10.70
N SER A 193 -7.73 12.84 10.82
CA SER A 193 -8.12 13.66 9.68
C SER A 193 -7.15 14.83 9.41
N PRO A 194 -6.78 15.08 8.14
CA PRO A 194 -5.98 16.24 7.73
C PRO A 194 -6.53 17.59 8.21
N GLU A 195 -7.86 17.76 8.26
CA GLU A 195 -8.48 18.99 8.78
C GLU A 195 -8.19 19.20 10.27
N ARG A 196 -8.18 18.11 11.06
CA ARG A 196 -7.83 18.20 12.48
C ARG A 196 -6.34 18.42 12.67
N MET A 197 -5.49 17.81 11.86
CA MET A 197 -4.06 18.11 11.85
C MET A 197 -3.82 19.61 11.63
N ALA A 198 -4.47 20.22 10.64
CA ALA A 198 -4.37 21.66 10.38
C ALA A 198 -4.90 22.50 11.57
N ARG A 199 -6.09 22.19 12.09
CA ARG A 199 -6.73 23.00 13.13
C ARG A 199 -6.10 22.87 14.50
N GLU A 200 -5.79 21.66 14.92
CA GLU A 200 -5.25 21.40 16.26
C GLU A 200 -3.73 21.51 16.27
N GLY A 201 -3.06 21.07 15.22
CA GLY A 201 -1.59 21.11 15.13
C GLY A 201 -1.05 22.51 14.85
N LEU A 202 -1.59 23.21 13.84
CA LEU A 202 -1.02 24.48 13.38
C LEU A 202 -1.61 25.73 14.04
N LEU A 203 -2.74 25.62 14.75
CA LEU A 203 -3.43 26.80 15.32
C LEU A 203 -3.63 26.75 16.85
N GLY A 204 -3.59 25.56 17.46
CA GLY A 204 -3.77 25.40 18.91
C GLY A 204 -5.12 25.88 19.42
N ASP A 205 -5.12 26.78 20.42
CA ASP A 205 -6.34 27.40 20.95
C ASP A 205 -6.94 28.47 20.02
N ASN A 206 -6.25 28.80 18.92
CA ASN A 206 -6.61 29.79 17.91
C ASN A 206 -6.61 31.25 18.43
N ALA A 207 -5.94 31.55 19.54
CA ALA A 207 -5.88 32.91 20.10
C ALA A 207 -5.01 33.87 19.26
N ASN A 208 -3.95 33.35 18.62
CA ASN A 208 -2.94 34.14 17.91
C ASN A 208 -3.34 34.43 16.45
N ARG A 209 -4.40 35.23 16.26
CA ARG A 209 -4.91 35.61 14.92
C ARG A 209 -5.26 37.09 14.83
N TRP A 210 -5.13 37.67 13.63
CA TRP A 210 -5.38 39.11 13.41
C TRP A 210 -6.84 39.54 13.52
N ASN A 211 -7.79 38.59 13.43
CA ASN A 211 -9.22 38.80 13.57
C ASN A 211 -9.77 38.27 14.92
N ALA A 212 -8.94 38.23 15.97
CA ALA A 212 -9.31 37.67 17.28
C ALA A 212 -10.59 38.29 17.89
N GLY A 213 -10.86 39.58 17.61
CA GLY A 213 -12.07 40.27 18.04
C GLY A 213 -13.33 40.00 17.22
N SER A 214 -13.27 39.12 16.22
CA SER A 214 -14.39 38.75 15.34
C SER A 214 -14.61 37.24 15.33
N SER A 215 -15.70 36.77 14.69
CA SER A 215 -15.91 35.34 14.48
C SER A 215 -14.75 34.73 13.68
N ARG A 216 -14.49 33.43 13.88
CA ARG A 216 -13.56 32.68 13.02
C ARG A 216 -14.07 32.68 11.59
N GLY A 217 -13.14 32.67 10.63
CA GLY A 217 -13.46 32.79 9.21
C GLY A 217 -13.76 34.22 8.74
N ALA A 218 -13.67 35.23 9.61
CA ALA A 218 -13.87 36.62 9.21
C ALA A 218 -12.65 37.14 8.44
N ALA A 219 -12.89 37.66 7.23
CA ALA A 219 -11.87 38.30 6.40
C ALA A 219 -11.18 39.47 7.12
N VAL A 220 -9.91 39.70 6.81
CA VAL A 220 -9.12 40.79 7.40
C VAL A 220 -8.13 41.39 6.40
N GLU A 221 -8.01 42.72 6.41
CA GLU A 221 -6.97 43.44 5.68
C GLU A 221 -5.78 43.74 6.60
N LEU A 222 -4.56 43.44 6.14
CA LEU A 222 -3.31 43.70 6.85
C LEU A 222 -2.44 44.68 6.06
N SER A 223 -1.92 45.70 6.75
CA SER A 223 -0.85 46.52 6.18
C SER A 223 0.49 45.79 6.29
N PHE A 224 1.33 45.89 5.26
CA PHE A 224 2.70 45.36 5.31
C PHE A 224 3.72 46.37 4.79
N GLY A 225 4.98 46.22 5.20
CA GLY A 225 6.06 47.12 4.79
C GLY A 225 7.44 46.53 5.06
N PHE A 226 8.47 47.24 4.62
CA PHE A 226 9.85 46.81 4.73
C PHE A 226 10.66 47.77 5.62
N ALA A 227 11.48 47.20 6.50
CA ALA A 227 12.34 47.97 7.38
C ALA A 227 13.37 48.78 6.57
N THR A 228 13.46 50.08 6.86
CA THR A 228 14.40 51.01 6.20
C THR A 228 15.60 51.36 7.08
N SER A 229 15.59 50.95 8.34
CA SER A 229 16.65 51.18 9.32
C SER A 229 16.67 50.07 10.36
N ALA A 230 17.84 49.81 10.94
CA ALA A 230 17.98 48.84 12.02
C ALA A 230 17.15 49.24 13.26
N PRO A 231 16.42 48.29 13.90
CA PRO A 231 15.80 48.53 15.20
C PRO A 231 16.85 48.68 16.31
N ALA A 232 16.46 49.30 17.42
CA ALA A 232 17.37 49.52 18.55
C ALA A 232 17.75 48.23 19.31
N SER A 233 16.93 47.18 19.19
CA SER A 233 17.11 45.88 19.82
C SER A 233 16.36 44.79 19.03
N GLY A 234 16.57 43.53 19.41
CA GLY A 234 15.92 42.39 18.77
C GLY A 234 16.68 41.85 17.55
N PRO A 235 16.08 40.88 16.82
CA PRO A 235 16.76 40.14 15.76
C PRO A 235 17.24 41.01 14.60
N GLY A 236 16.60 42.16 14.36
CA GLY A 236 17.01 43.11 13.33
C GLY A 236 18.21 44.01 13.68
N ALA A 237 18.67 44.04 14.93
CA ALA A 237 19.61 45.06 15.41
C ALA A 237 21.06 44.88 14.91
N THR A 238 21.46 43.64 14.62
CA THR A 238 22.84 43.30 14.21
C THR A 238 22.88 42.92 12.73
N GLY A 239 23.82 43.48 11.98
CA GLY A 239 24.01 43.11 10.57
C GLY A 239 22.81 43.44 9.66
N PHE A 240 22.04 44.49 10.01
CA PHE A 240 20.87 44.93 9.25
C PHE A 240 21.19 45.17 7.77
N ALA A 241 20.29 44.72 6.90
CA ALA A 241 20.26 45.07 5.49
C ALA A 241 18.85 45.47 5.05
N VAL A 242 18.76 46.38 4.08
CA VAL A 242 17.48 46.71 3.44
C VAL A 242 17.17 45.64 2.40
N PHE A 243 15.92 45.16 2.39
CA PHE A 243 15.44 44.26 1.35
C PHE A 243 15.66 44.86 -0.05
N THR A 244 16.24 44.07 -0.94
CA THR A 244 16.32 44.41 -2.37
C THR A 244 14.94 44.33 -3.02
N GLU A 245 14.74 44.98 -4.16
CA GLU A 245 13.44 44.92 -4.85
C GLU A 245 13.03 43.50 -5.26
N ALA A 246 13.99 42.61 -5.57
CA ALA A 246 13.70 41.21 -5.85
C ALA A 246 13.17 40.47 -4.59
N GLN A 247 13.78 40.72 -3.43
CA GLN A 247 13.32 40.15 -2.15
C GLN A 247 11.94 40.70 -1.76
N LYS A 248 11.69 42.01 -1.99
CA LYS A 248 10.35 42.59 -1.79
C LYS A 248 9.31 41.96 -2.72
N ALA A 249 9.67 41.71 -3.98
CA ALA A 249 8.79 41.05 -4.93
C ALA A 249 8.43 39.62 -4.49
N ALA A 250 9.36 38.86 -3.93
CA ALA A 250 9.09 37.53 -3.36
C ALA A 250 8.07 37.61 -2.20
N VAL A 251 8.24 38.54 -1.26
CA VAL A 251 7.27 38.78 -0.18
C VAL A 251 5.89 39.12 -0.74
N ARG A 252 5.82 40.04 -1.70
CA ARG A 252 4.55 40.42 -2.35
C ARG A 252 3.87 39.21 -3.01
N ALA A 253 4.63 38.35 -3.68
CA ALA A 253 4.10 37.15 -4.34
C ALA A 253 3.53 36.13 -3.33
N ILE A 254 4.20 35.92 -2.21
CA ILE A 254 3.72 35.03 -1.14
C ILE A 254 2.45 35.58 -0.47
N LEU A 255 2.41 36.88 -0.20
CA LEU A 255 1.21 37.51 0.36
C LEU A 255 0.04 37.47 -0.63
N ASP A 256 0.30 37.68 -1.92
CA ASP A 256 -0.72 37.56 -2.96
C ASP A 256 -1.25 36.13 -3.09
N SER A 257 -0.41 35.10 -2.98
CA SER A 257 -0.87 33.70 -3.01
C SER A 257 -1.77 33.37 -1.82
N ALA A 258 -1.41 33.83 -0.60
CA ALA A 258 -2.26 33.67 0.58
C ALA A 258 -3.59 34.42 0.42
N ALA A 259 -3.57 35.64 -0.14
CA ALA A 259 -4.78 36.42 -0.39
C ALA A 259 -5.70 35.77 -1.42
N LYS A 260 -5.17 35.07 -2.44
CA LYS A 260 -6.01 34.39 -3.43
C LYS A 260 -6.80 33.22 -2.84
N LEU A 261 -6.22 32.52 -1.87
CA LEU A 261 -6.79 31.30 -1.29
C LEU A 261 -7.67 31.59 -0.06
N THR A 262 -7.53 32.74 0.57
CA THR A 262 -8.12 33.05 1.89
C THR A 262 -8.83 34.40 1.92
N GLY A 263 -9.54 34.70 3.00
CA GLY A 263 -10.13 36.01 3.28
C GLY A 263 -9.12 37.11 3.65
N LEU A 264 -7.81 36.86 3.52
CA LEU A 264 -6.77 37.87 3.73
C LEU A 264 -6.70 38.87 2.56
N SER A 265 -6.43 40.13 2.87
CA SER A 265 -5.97 41.12 1.89
C SER A 265 -4.79 41.91 2.44
N PHE A 266 -3.92 42.36 1.55
CA PHE A 266 -2.66 43.01 1.93
C PHE A 266 -2.51 44.37 1.27
N ARG A 267 -2.09 45.35 2.06
CA ARG A 267 -1.85 46.73 1.59
C ARG A 267 -0.44 47.17 1.98
N GLU A 268 0.41 47.42 1.00
CA GLU A 268 1.77 47.91 1.26
C GLU A 268 1.76 49.36 1.79
N VAL A 269 2.53 49.65 2.83
CA VAL A 269 2.70 50.96 3.46
C VAL A 269 4.18 51.25 3.76
N THR A 270 4.51 52.52 3.99
CA THR A 270 5.88 52.93 4.33
C THR A 270 6.18 52.79 5.83
N GLY A 271 7.06 51.83 6.16
CA GLY A 271 8.03 51.92 7.27
C GLY A 271 7.56 51.67 8.71
N ALA A 272 6.66 52.48 9.27
CA ALA A 272 6.42 52.44 10.73
C ALA A 272 5.02 51.93 11.13
N ASP A 273 4.03 52.07 10.25
CA ASP A 273 2.62 51.75 10.54
C ASP A 273 2.18 50.38 9.96
N ALA A 274 3.13 49.59 9.46
CA ALA A 274 2.86 48.27 8.92
C ALA A 274 2.59 47.26 10.04
N LYS A 275 1.50 46.51 9.93
CA LYS A 275 1.22 45.39 10.84
C LYS A 275 2.20 44.24 10.61
N LEU A 276 2.50 43.95 9.36
CA LEU A 276 3.53 42.99 8.96
C LEU A 276 4.79 43.73 8.55
N MET A 277 5.87 43.59 9.29
CA MET A 277 7.13 44.29 9.05
C MET A 277 8.22 43.30 8.63
N PHE A 278 8.74 43.46 7.42
CA PHE A 278 9.78 42.60 6.85
C PHE A 278 11.15 43.25 6.93
N GLY A 279 12.13 42.56 7.50
CA GLY A 279 13.50 43.04 7.62
C GLY A 279 14.54 41.94 7.45
N ALA A 280 15.77 42.34 7.14
CA ALA A 280 16.91 41.44 6.95
C ALA A 280 18.01 41.78 7.96
N SER A 281 18.61 40.77 8.54
CA SER A 281 19.71 40.92 9.50
C SER A 281 20.59 39.68 9.53
N ALA A 282 21.81 39.82 10.07
CA ALA A 282 22.67 38.66 10.28
C ALA A 282 22.17 37.87 11.49
N GLN A 283 21.85 36.59 11.30
CA GLN A 283 21.31 35.73 12.36
C GLN A 283 22.20 34.50 12.56
N ALA A 284 22.38 34.10 13.82
CA ALA A 284 23.18 32.92 14.15
C ALA A 284 22.26 31.75 14.47
N GLY A 285 22.33 30.68 13.68
CA GLY A 285 21.64 29.42 13.96
C GLY A 285 20.15 29.38 13.62
N THR A 286 19.63 30.36 12.89
CA THR A 286 18.29 30.32 12.30
C THR A 286 18.28 30.86 10.87
N LYS A 287 17.29 30.44 10.08
CA LYS A 287 17.06 30.91 8.70
C LYS A 287 16.16 32.16 8.67
N GLY A 288 15.41 32.38 9.74
CA GLY A 288 14.51 33.51 9.93
C GLY A 288 13.91 33.50 11.34
N VAL A 289 13.17 34.55 11.68
CA VAL A 289 12.36 34.58 12.90
C VAL A 289 11.16 35.51 12.69
N ALA A 290 10.01 35.09 13.19
CA ALA A 290 8.79 35.86 13.16
C ALA A 290 8.09 35.87 14.52
N ALA A 291 7.32 36.94 14.74
CA ALA A 291 6.44 37.06 15.90
C ALA A 291 4.98 36.86 15.47
N MET A 292 4.30 35.91 16.11
CA MET A 292 2.91 35.61 15.83
C MET A 292 1.97 36.76 16.26
N PRO A 293 0.74 36.83 15.72
CA PRO A 293 -0.27 37.77 16.20
C PRO A 293 -0.50 37.61 17.71
N GLY A 294 -0.65 38.72 18.44
CA GLY A 294 -0.86 38.71 19.89
C GLY A 294 0.41 38.60 20.74
N GLN A 295 1.57 38.28 20.14
CA GLN A 295 2.85 38.30 20.84
C GLN A 295 3.49 39.70 20.88
N ALA A 296 4.53 39.87 21.70
CA ALA A 296 5.36 41.06 21.64
C ALA A 296 6.01 41.16 20.25
N ASN A 297 6.01 42.36 19.66
CA ASN A 297 6.48 42.61 18.29
C ASN A 297 5.70 41.86 17.20
N ALA A 298 4.44 41.46 17.46
CA ALA A 298 3.57 40.76 16.52
C ALA A 298 3.67 41.29 15.08
N GLY A 299 3.82 40.37 14.12
CA GLY A 299 3.91 40.68 12.69
C GLY A 299 5.29 41.09 12.19
N GLN A 300 6.31 41.20 13.06
CA GLN A 300 7.69 41.34 12.60
C GLN A 300 8.21 40.01 12.06
N VAL A 301 8.83 40.07 10.88
CA VAL A 301 9.48 38.97 10.16
C VAL A 301 10.90 39.41 9.83
N TRP A 302 11.89 38.72 10.39
CA TRP A 302 13.30 38.99 10.19
C TRP A 302 13.97 37.78 9.53
N MET A 303 14.44 37.95 8.30
CA MET A 303 15.13 36.89 7.56
C MET A 303 16.65 36.98 7.73
N ASP A 304 17.31 35.83 7.76
CA ASP A 304 18.78 35.79 7.69
C ASP A 304 19.30 36.21 6.31
N LEU A 305 20.48 36.84 6.27
CA LEU A 305 21.08 37.32 5.02
C LEU A 305 21.44 36.19 4.05
N ASP A 306 21.81 35.01 4.54
CA ASP A 306 22.17 33.88 3.68
C ASP A 306 20.92 33.22 3.11
N SER A 307 19.84 33.11 3.88
CA SER A 307 18.53 32.64 3.38
C SER A 307 18.00 33.53 2.25
N LEU A 308 18.24 34.84 2.30
CA LEU A 308 17.78 35.80 1.30
C LEU A 308 18.57 35.79 -0.01
N ARG A 309 19.60 34.94 -0.15
CA ARG A 309 20.41 34.83 -1.38
C ARG A 309 19.65 34.18 -2.53
N ASP A 310 18.76 33.24 -2.24
CA ASP A 310 17.94 32.53 -3.23
C ASP A 310 16.50 32.41 -2.74
N LEU A 311 15.60 33.16 -3.38
CA LEU A 311 14.16 33.16 -3.12
C LEU A 311 13.36 32.66 -4.33
N ALA A 312 13.95 31.82 -5.17
CA ALA A 312 13.19 31.10 -6.18
C ALA A 312 12.25 30.08 -5.50
N PRO A 313 11.01 29.89 -5.96
CA PRO A 313 10.14 28.81 -5.47
C PRO A 313 10.87 27.46 -5.51
N GLY A 314 10.80 26.70 -4.42
CA GLY A 314 11.52 25.44 -4.26
C GLY A 314 12.97 25.57 -3.82
N SER A 315 13.40 26.76 -3.37
CA SER A 315 14.66 26.96 -2.66
C SER A 315 14.47 26.94 -1.14
N GLU A 316 15.55 26.65 -0.40
CA GLU A 316 15.58 26.72 1.06
C GLU A 316 15.18 28.12 1.57
N GLY A 317 15.71 29.17 0.93
CA GLY A 317 15.43 30.56 1.31
C GLY A 317 13.97 30.95 1.11
N TYR A 318 13.35 30.49 0.02
CA TYR A 318 11.93 30.71 -0.23
C TYR A 318 11.07 29.96 0.80
N ALA A 319 11.39 28.70 1.10
CA ALA A 319 10.70 27.92 2.12
C ALA A 319 10.79 28.57 3.51
N ALA A 320 11.97 29.06 3.89
CA ALA A 320 12.16 29.80 5.14
C ALA A 320 11.31 31.09 5.17
N LEU A 321 11.28 31.86 4.08
CA LEU A 321 10.45 33.07 4.02
C LEU A 321 8.95 32.76 4.14
N LEU A 322 8.50 31.68 3.49
CA LEU A 322 7.12 31.20 3.55
C LEU A 322 6.74 30.78 4.98
N HIS A 323 7.64 30.06 5.65
CA HIS A 323 7.54 29.66 7.06
C HIS A 323 7.38 30.84 8.00
N GLU A 324 8.27 31.83 7.92
CA GLU A 324 8.18 33.01 8.79
C GLU A 324 6.92 33.85 8.54
N ILE A 325 6.45 33.91 7.29
CA ILE A 325 5.15 34.52 6.97
C ILE A 325 4.01 33.71 7.61
N GLY A 326 4.09 32.38 7.59
CA GLY A 326 3.14 31.50 8.28
C GLY A 326 2.98 31.86 9.75
N HIS A 327 4.10 32.01 10.48
CA HIS A 327 4.10 32.51 11.85
C HIS A 327 3.46 33.90 11.98
N ALA A 328 3.85 34.87 11.14
CA ALA A 328 3.29 36.21 11.18
C ALA A 328 1.77 36.26 10.85
N LEU A 329 1.25 35.23 10.19
CA LEU A 329 -0.17 35.03 9.93
C LEU A 329 -0.89 34.19 11.00
N GLY A 330 -0.17 33.60 11.96
CA GLY A 330 -0.72 32.89 13.11
C GLY A 330 -0.62 31.37 13.07
N LEU A 331 0.20 30.80 12.18
CA LEU A 331 0.53 29.38 12.19
C LEU A 331 1.68 29.11 13.16
N ARG A 332 1.69 27.95 13.80
CA ARG A 332 2.78 27.47 14.68
C ARG A 332 3.40 26.19 14.14
N HIS A 333 4.53 25.78 14.70
CA HIS A 333 5.09 24.46 14.40
C HIS A 333 4.16 23.34 14.88
N PRO A 334 4.03 22.24 14.12
CA PRO A 334 3.17 21.12 14.50
C PRO A 334 3.72 20.29 15.68
N ARG A 335 5.01 20.46 16.04
CA ARG A 335 5.68 19.81 17.18
C ARG A 335 6.51 20.81 17.97
N ASN A 336 6.76 20.50 19.25
CA ASN A 336 7.56 21.36 20.15
C ASN A 336 9.05 21.20 19.84
N VAL A 337 9.54 21.92 18.83
CA VAL A 337 10.96 21.92 18.43
C VAL A 337 11.78 23.00 19.14
N ASP A 338 11.11 24.02 19.69
CA ASP A 338 11.74 25.08 20.47
C ASP A 338 11.47 24.94 21.97
N ALA A 339 12.51 25.10 22.80
CA ALA A 339 12.45 24.93 24.26
C ALA A 339 11.49 25.91 24.99
N GLY A 340 10.96 26.91 24.28
CA GLY A 340 9.98 27.87 24.78
C GLY A 340 8.52 27.59 24.38
N ASP A 341 8.28 26.65 23.46
CA ASP A 341 6.96 26.34 22.93
C ASP A 341 6.42 25.05 23.58
N ALA A 342 5.44 25.22 24.46
CA ALA A 342 4.77 24.12 25.15
C ALA A 342 3.35 23.96 24.59
N TRP A 343 3.24 23.35 23.41
CA TRP A 343 1.95 23.00 22.82
C TRP A 343 1.48 21.63 23.35
N SER A 344 0.21 21.57 23.77
CA SER A 344 -0.41 20.35 24.30
C SER A 344 -0.84 19.37 23.22
N ALA A 345 -1.07 19.84 22.01
CA ALA A 345 -1.46 19.04 20.85
C ALA A 345 -0.34 19.13 19.81
N GLN A 346 0.27 17.98 19.50
CA GLN A 346 1.40 17.83 18.58
C GLN A 346 1.05 16.79 17.53
N TRP A 347 1.62 16.89 16.33
CA TRP A 347 1.54 15.81 15.33
C TRP A 347 2.40 14.62 15.72
N ARG A 348 2.12 13.45 15.12
CA ARG A 348 3.06 12.32 15.14
C ARG A 348 4.40 12.73 14.50
N ALA A 349 5.47 12.06 14.89
CA ALA A 349 6.80 12.36 14.36
C ALA A 349 6.88 12.08 12.85
N LEU A 350 6.14 11.08 12.37
CA LEU A 350 6.08 10.71 10.96
C LEU A 350 5.28 11.72 10.11
N ASP A 351 4.35 12.45 10.71
CA ASP A 351 3.50 13.43 10.01
C ASP A 351 4.14 14.82 9.97
N ASP A 352 5.15 15.09 10.81
CA ASP A 352 5.88 16.36 10.86
C ASP A 352 6.82 16.49 9.66
N VAL A 353 6.24 16.61 8.47
CA VAL A 353 6.94 16.71 7.19
C VAL A 353 6.48 17.91 6.36
N THR A 354 7.41 18.55 5.65
CA THR A 354 7.14 19.77 4.86
C THR A 354 6.14 19.58 3.72
N SER A 355 5.94 18.34 3.27
CA SER A 355 4.90 17.97 2.30
C SER A 355 3.48 18.31 2.76
N TYR A 356 3.20 18.25 4.07
CA TYR A 356 1.90 18.63 4.62
C TYR A 356 1.81 20.13 4.94
N SER A 357 2.86 20.68 5.54
CA SER A 357 2.90 22.06 6.01
C SER A 357 4.31 22.61 5.99
N VAL A 358 4.48 23.85 5.53
CA VAL A 358 5.77 24.55 5.56
C VAL A 358 6.25 24.81 6.99
N MET A 359 5.35 24.70 7.98
CA MET A 359 5.65 24.88 9.40
C MET A 359 6.28 23.65 10.04
N ALA A 360 6.29 22.51 9.34
CA ALA A 360 6.90 21.27 9.80
C ALA A 360 8.44 21.36 9.83
N HIS A 361 9.06 20.59 10.72
CA HIS A 361 10.52 20.52 10.83
C HIS A 361 11.12 19.39 9.97
N GLY A 362 10.43 18.26 9.82
CA GLY A 362 10.92 17.17 8.98
C GLY A 362 10.88 17.55 7.50
N VAL A 363 11.98 17.31 6.81
CA VAL A 363 12.04 17.49 5.35
C VAL A 363 11.69 16.19 4.65
N GLY A 364 11.11 16.31 3.44
CA GLY A 364 10.89 15.15 2.57
C GLY A 364 12.20 14.41 2.28
N THR A 365 12.13 13.09 2.12
CA THR A 365 13.29 12.24 1.81
C THR A 365 13.88 12.49 0.43
N ASP A 366 13.13 13.18 -0.44
CA ASP A 366 13.52 13.60 -1.79
C ASP A 366 14.35 14.90 -1.81
N GLY A 367 14.47 15.59 -0.67
CA GLY A 367 15.23 16.84 -0.54
C GLY A 367 14.59 18.04 -1.25
N LEU A 368 13.32 17.94 -1.66
CA LEU A 368 12.60 19.07 -2.25
C LEU A 368 12.17 20.09 -1.19
N PHE A 369 12.18 21.36 -1.56
CA PHE A 369 11.67 22.44 -0.72
C PHE A 369 10.26 22.88 -1.17
N PRO A 370 9.44 23.41 -0.24
CA PRO A 370 8.19 24.10 -0.55
C PRO A 370 8.34 25.16 -1.66
N SER A 371 7.50 25.03 -2.68
CA SER A 371 7.32 26.03 -3.74
C SER A 371 6.01 26.81 -3.58
N THR A 372 5.04 26.25 -2.88
CA THR A 372 3.78 26.89 -2.49
C THR A 372 3.53 26.68 -0.99
N TRP A 373 2.46 27.29 -0.47
CA TRP A 373 1.89 26.89 0.82
C TRP A 373 1.56 25.39 0.79
N GLY A 374 1.78 24.70 1.92
CA GLY A 374 1.37 23.31 2.07
C GLY A 374 -0.15 23.21 2.22
N ALA A 375 -0.70 22.05 1.89
CA ALA A 375 -2.14 21.78 1.92
C ALA A 375 -2.75 22.10 3.30
N LEU A 376 -2.05 21.75 4.38
CA LEU A 376 -2.55 21.99 5.75
C LEU A 376 -2.37 23.44 6.20
N ASP A 377 -1.39 24.17 5.66
CA ASP A 377 -1.26 25.62 5.89
C ASP A 377 -2.45 26.37 5.30
N ILE A 378 -2.83 26.01 4.06
CA ILE A 378 -3.97 26.61 3.36
C ILE A 378 -5.25 26.34 4.14
N ALA A 379 -5.48 25.10 4.56
CA ALA A 379 -6.64 24.73 5.38
C ALA A 379 -6.69 25.52 6.71
N ALA A 380 -5.55 25.67 7.40
CA ALA A 380 -5.44 26.41 8.64
C ALA A 380 -5.73 27.92 8.45
N LEU A 381 -5.13 28.54 7.43
CA LEU A 381 -5.36 29.96 7.12
C LEU A 381 -6.80 30.23 6.68
N ARG A 382 -7.39 29.34 5.87
CA ARG A 382 -8.82 29.41 5.49
C ARG A 382 -9.72 29.29 6.72
N TYR A 383 -9.37 28.46 7.69
CA TYR A 383 -10.11 28.35 8.94
C TYR A 383 -10.04 29.64 9.78
N LEU A 384 -8.87 30.27 9.88
CA LEU A 384 -8.69 31.52 10.63
C LEU A 384 -9.43 32.68 9.96
N TYR A 385 -9.23 32.87 8.66
CA TYR A 385 -9.53 34.12 7.95
C TYR A 385 -10.64 34.02 6.90
N GLY A 386 -11.18 32.82 6.69
CA GLY A 386 -12.19 32.53 5.68
C GLY A 386 -11.55 32.05 4.38
N ALA A 387 -12.32 31.35 3.55
CA ALA A 387 -11.88 30.90 2.23
C ALA A 387 -12.30 31.90 1.13
N ARG A 388 -11.45 32.05 0.13
CA ARG A 388 -11.87 32.60 -1.18
C ARG A 388 -12.00 31.44 -2.15
N THR A 389 -13.14 31.42 -2.83
CA THR A 389 -13.46 30.44 -3.86
C THR A 389 -12.37 30.41 -4.92
N THR A 390 -11.76 29.24 -5.10
CA THR A 390 -10.69 28.93 -6.05
C THR A 390 -11.14 27.75 -6.90
N GLY A 391 -10.89 27.77 -8.21
CA GLY A 391 -11.12 26.59 -9.06
C GLY A 391 -12.58 26.23 -9.34
N ALA A 392 -13.60 27.03 -8.95
CA ALA A 392 -15.03 26.68 -8.95
C ALA A 392 -15.74 26.18 -10.25
N GLY A 393 -15.03 25.91 -11.34
CA GLY A 393 -15.53 25.15 -12.48
C GLY A 393 -14.46 24.21 -13.02
N ASP A 394 -14.83 23.32 -13.93
CA ASP A 394 -13.99 22.21 -14.41
C ASP A 394 -12.56 22.66 -14.80
N THR A 395 -11.59 22.22 -14.00
CA THR A 395 -10.18 22.60 -14.10
C THR A 395 -9.31 21.39 -14.40
N VAL A 396 -8.41 21.52 -15.39
CA VAL A 396 -7.36 20.53 -15.64
C VAL A 396 -6.04 21.06 -15.09
N TYR A 397 -5.52 20.40 -14.05
CA TYR A 397 -4.23 20.63 -13.43
C TYR A 397 -3.14 19.83 -14.15
N THR A 398 -2.70 20.32 -15.32
CA THR A 398 -1.56 19.74 -16.03
C THR A 398 -0.29 19.91 -15.21
N LEU A 399 0.39 18.79 -14.93
CA LEU A 399 1.64 18.80 -14.19
C LEU A 399 2.79 19.24 -15.10
N ASP A 400 3.64 20.12 -14.56
CA ASP A 400 4.75 20.71 -15.27
C ASP A 400 6.06 20.60 -14.47
N ALA A 401 7.16 21.07 -15.06
CA ALA A 401 8.47 21.06 -14.42
C ALA A 401 8.51 21.80 -13.08
N GLN A 402 7.62 22.77 -12.83
CA GLN A 402 7.56 23.45 -11.54
C GLN A 402 6.97 22.53 -10.47
N ARG A 403 5.88 21.83 -10.79
CA ARG A 403 5.24 20.87 -9.87
C ARG A 403 6.09 19.63 -9.62
N PHE A 404 6.89 19.20 -10.59
CA PHE A 404 7.81 18.08 -10.42
C PHE A 404 9.04 18.40 -9.56
N ASN A 405 9.48 19.67 -9.51
CA ASN A 405 10.75 20.06 -8.87
C ASN A 405 10.58 20.77 -7.52
N GLY A 406 9.42 20.68 -6.89
CA GLY A 406 9.18 21.27 -5.58
C GLY A 406 7.93 20.73 -4.92
N GLN A 407 7.79 20.98 -3.61
CA GLN A 407 6.59 20.61 -2.88
C GLN A 407 5.50 21.65 -3.16
N THR A 408 4.36 21.19 -3.69
CA THR A 408 3.25 22.02 -4.15
C THR A 408 1.91 21.54 -3.62
N SER A 409 0.88 22.38 -3.73
CA SER A 409 -0.48 21.99 -3.35
C SER A 409 -1.54 22.49 -4.34
N ILE A 410 -2.61 21.70 -4.49
CA ILE A 410 -3.82 22.05 -5.24
C ILE A 410 -4.90 22.47 -4.25
N THR A 411 -5.62 23.53 -4.60
CA THR A 411 -6.81 23.97 -3.89
C THR A 411 -7.90 24.24 -4.92
N ASP A 412 -8.95 23.44 -4.85
CA ASP A 412 -10.16 23.56 -5.66
C ASP A 412 -11.39 23.57 -4.75
N ASP A 413 -12.38 24.40 -5.06
CA ASP A 413 -13.62 24.54 -4.30
C ASP A 413 -14.86 24.09 -5.10
N GLY A 414 -14.69 23.53 -6.30
CA GLY A 414 -15.72 22.78 -7.01
C GLY A 414 -15.59 22.79 -8.52
N GLY A 415 -16.29 21.89 -9.18
CA GLY A 415 -16.08 21.62 -10.60
C GLY A 415 -16.07 20.11 -10.78
N ASN A 416 -15.77 19.67 -12.00
CA ASN A 416 -15.30 18.32 -12.25
C ASN A 416 -13.84 18.40 -12.73
N ASP A 417 -12.92 18.16 -11.81
CA ASP A 417 -11.52 18.56 -11.95
C ASP A 417 -10.62 17.37 -12.25
N SER A 418 -9.48 17.61 -12.91
CA SER A 418 -8.53 16.55 -13.29
C SER A 418 -7.09 16.92 -12.99
N ILE A 419 -6.32 15.98 -12.44
CA ILE A 419 -4.86 16.04 -12.44
C ILE A 419 -4.35 15.32 -13.69
N ASP A 420 -3.51 16.00 -14.48
CA ASP A 420 -2.97 15.45 -15.74
C ASP A 420 -1.46 15.34 -15.68
N ALA A 421 -0.98 14.10 -15.52
CA ALA A 421 0.43 13.72 -15.45
C ALA A 421 0.97 13.13 -16.75
N SER A 422 0.23 13.23 -17.86
CA SER A 422 0.62 12.65 -19.16
C SER A 422 1.96 13.16 -19.71
N GLY A 423 2.39 14.34 -19.26
CA GLY A 423 3.70 14.92 -19.56
C GLY A 423 4.86 14.44 -18.69
N SER A 424 4.62 13.56 -17.71
CA SER A 424 5.66 13.04 -16.82
C SER A 424 6.60 12.10 -17.58
N ALA A 425 7.90 12.23 -17.31
CA ALA A 425 8.95 11.39 -17.91
C ALA A 425 9.21 10.08 -17.13
N ILE A 426 8.45 9.86 -16.05
CA ILE A 426 8.48 8.68 -15.20
C ILE A 426 7.06 8.37 -14.69
N GLY A 427 6.85 7.17 -14.17
CA GLY A 427 5.62 6.78 -13.48
C GLY A 427 5.30 7.68 -12.29
N VAL A 428 4.02 7.87 -12.01
CA VAL A 428 3.51 8.73 -10.92
C VAL A 428 2.64 7.94 -9.95
N SER A 429 2.53 8.44 -8.71
CA SER A 429 1.51 8.01 -7.76
C SER A 429 0.59 9.18 -7.46
N ILE A 430 -0.66 9.10 -7.89
CA ILE A 430 -1.68 10.14 -7.72
C ILE A 430 -2.73 9.65 -6.73
N ASP A 431 -2.92 10.42 -5.67
CA ASP A 431 -3.95 10.23 -4.66
C ASP A 431 -4.94 11.41 -4.73
N LEU A 432 -6.18 11.10 -5.11
CA LEU A 432 -7.25 12.09 -5.26
C LEU A 432 -7.99 12.40 -3.95
N THR A 433 -7.62 11.78 -2.83
CA THR A 433 -8.28 12.02 -1.55
C THR A 433 -8.01 13.45 -1.04
N PRO A 434 -9.02 14.16 -0.49
CA PRO A 434 -8.79 15.46 0.12
C PRO A 434 -7.80 15.37 1.29
N GLY A 435 -6.71 16.14 1.24
CA GLY A 435 -5.61 16.04 2.20
C GLY A 435 -4.55 14.98 1.85
N GLY A 436 -4.76 14.19 0.80
CA GLY A 436 -3.84 13.20 0.27
C GLY A 436 -2.56 13.81 -0.33
N LEU A 437 -1.54 12.98 -0.45
CA LEU A 437 -0.23 13.32 -1.00
C LEU A 437 0.09 12.42 -2.18
N SER A 438 0.47 13.03 -3.29
CA SER A 438 0.88 12.38 -4.52
C SER A 438 2.39 12.53 -4.73
N SER A 439 2.99 11.55 -5.40
CA SER A 439 4.41 11.54 -5.81
C SER A 439 4.50 11.70 -7.33
N VAL A 440 4.99 12.85 -7.79
CA VAL A 440 4.93 13.24 -9.20
C VAL A 440 6.25 13.78 -9.72
N GLY A 441 6.73 13.17 -10.80
CA GLY A 441 7.93 13.58 -11.51
C GLY A 441 9.24 13.31 -10.77
N ALA A 442 10.34 13.82 -11.32
CA ALA A 442 11.68 13.62 -10.79
C ALA A 442 12.30 14.95 -10.30
N THR A 443 13.10 14.86 -9.25
CA THR A 443 13.93 15.95 -8.74
C THR A 443 14.99 16.38 -9.77
N LYS A 444 15.58 17.57 -9.58
CA LYS A 444 16.71 18.04 -10.41
C LYS A 444 17.91 17.08 -10.41
N ALA A 445 18.04 16.23 -9.39
CA ALA A 445 19.09 15.22 -9.28
C ALA A 445 18.74 13.91 -10.01
N GLY A 446 17.54 13.80 -10.58
CA GLY A 446 17.05 12.62 -11.30
C GLY A 446 16.46 11.52 -10.40
N ALA A 447 16.28 11.78 -9.10
CA ALA A 447 15.56 10.89 -8.19
C ALA A 447 14.04 11.11 -8.31
N VAL A 448 13.23 10.07 -8.08
CA VAL A 448 11.76 10.19 -8.00
C VAL A 448 11.39 11.12 -6.85
N ALA A 449 10.52 12.09 -7.11
CA ALA A 449 9.97 12.96 -6.07
C ALA A 449 8.96 12.20 -5.21
N VAL A 450 8.90 12.48 -3.91
CA VAL A 450 8.08 11.72 -2.96
C VAL A 450 7.15 12.67 -2.23
N ASN A 451 5.85 12.41 -2.32
CA ASN A 451 4.81 13.17 -1.62
C ASN A 451 4.94 14.69 -1.85
N ASN A 452 5.25 15.09 -3.09
CA ASN A 452 5.54 16.47 -3.46
C ASN A 452 4.31 17.24 -3.98
N LEU A 453 3.16 16.60 -4.14
CA LEU A 453 1.91 17.25 -4.54
C LEU A 453 0.79 16.92 -3.55
N GLY A 454 0.33 17.91 -2.78
CA GLY A 454 -0.79 17.75 -1.84
C GLY A 454 -2.12 18.30 -2.35
N ILE A 455 -3.23 17.70 -1.94
CA ILE A 455 -4.57 18.26 -2.14
C ILE A 455 -5.04 18.92 -0.85
N THR A 456 -5.51 20.16 -0.94
CA THR A 456 -6.01 20.88 0.25
C THR A 456 -7.23 20.18 0.83
N PRO A 457 -7.32 19.96 2.16
CA PRO A 457 -8.52 19.40 2.78
C PRO A 457 -9.79 20.17 2.38
N GLY A 458 -10.81 19.43 1.94
CA GLY A 458 -12.05 19.97 1.38
C GLY A 458 -12.06 20.20 -0.13
N SER A 459 -10.91 20.09 -0.82
CA SER A 459 -10.83 20.08 -2.28
C SER A 459 -11.04 18.66 -2.80
N TRP A 460 -11.94 18.52 -3.77
CA TRP A 460 -12.30 17.23 -4.37
C TRP A 460 -11.91 17.27 -5.83
N ILE A 461 -11.16 16.26 -6.27
CA ILE A 461 -10.71 16.11 -7.65
C ILE A 461 -11.30 14.81 -8.17
N GLU A 462 -11.98 14.86 -9.32
CA GLU A 462 -12.78 13.74 -9.84
C GLU A 462 -12.05 12.91 -10.90
N ALA A 463 -10.90 13.35 -11.41
CA ALA A 463 -10.20 12.64 -12.47
C ALA A 463 -8.67 12.68 -12.36
N ALA A 464 -8.03 11.63 -12.86
CA ALA A 464 -6.58 11.57 -13.02
C ALA A 464 -6.22 11.01 -14.40
N VAL A 465 -5.19 11.58 -15.00
CA VAL A 465 -4.48 11.02 -16.16
C VAL A 465 -3.05 10.76 -15.71
N GLY A 466 -2.63 9.49 -15.78
CA GLY A 466 -1.26 9.05 -15.53
C GLY A 466 -0.31 9.44 -16.65
N SER A 467 0.90 8.91 -16.56
CA SER A 467 2.00 9.09 -17.49
C SER A 467 1.96 8.07 -18.65
N ALA A 468 3.11 7.85 -19.28
CA ALA A 468 3.29 6.79 -20.29
C ALA A 468 4.04 5.58 -19.71
N PHE A 469 4.15 5.50 -18.39
CA PHE A 469 4.90 4.51 -17.62
C PHE A 469 4.01 4.01 -16.49
N ASP A 470 4.47 2.98 -15.78
CA ASP A 470 3.76 2.35 -14.67
C ASP A 470 3.38 3.35 -13.58
N ASP A 471 2.07 3.61 -13.46
CA ASP A 471 1.49 4.55 -12.51
C ASP A 471 0.67 3.87 -11.40
N VAL A 472 0.45 4.61 -10.32
CA VAL A 472 -0.53 4.28 -9.29
C VAL A 472 -1.56 5.41 -9.21
N LEU A 473 -2.81 5.12 -9.53
CA LEU A 473 -3.91 6.07 -9.49
C LEU A 473 -4.92 5.63 -8.42
N LEU A 474 -5.02 6.42 -7.36
CA LEU A 474 -5.94 6.20 -6.24
C LEU A 474 -7.05 7.24 -6.30
N GLY A 475 -8.28 6.75 -6.41
CA GLY A 475 -9.51 7.52 -6.36
C GLY A 475 -9.81 8.07 -4.97
N ASN A 476 -11.04 8.53 -4.80
CA ASN A 476 -11.60 8.98 -3.55
C ASN A 476 -13.06 8.51 -3.46
N ILE A 477 -13.74 8.84 -2.37
CA ILE A 477 -15.12 8.37 -2.11
C ILE A 477 -16.21 8.89 -3.09
N ARG A 478 -15.84 9.58 -4.18
CA ARG A 478 -16.76 10.06 -5.22
C ARG A 478 -16.48 9.35 -6.53
N ASP A 479 -17.44 9.35 -7.43
CA ASP A 479 -17.27 8.86 -8.80
C ASP A 479 -16.03 9.49 -9.48
N ASN A 480 -15.05 8.67 -9.81
CA ASN A 480 -13.82 9.09 -10.46
C ASN A 480 -13.69 8.63 -11.91
N SER A 481 -12.95 9.40 -12.70
CA SER A 481 -12.52 9.05 -14.06
C SER A 481 -11.00 8.91 -14.10
N LEU A 482 -10.49 7.69 -14.07
CA LEU A 482 -9.08 7.37 -13.96
C LEU A 482 -8.55 6.82 -15.29
N ARG A 483 -7.45 7.39 -15.79
CA ARG A 483 -6.76 6.92 -16.99
C ARG A 483 -5.30 6.70 -16.62
N GLY A 484 -4.83 5.46 -16.63
CA GLY A 484 -3.43 5.11 -16.45
C GLY A 484 -2.59 5.69 -17.59
N GLY A 485 -2.62 5.04 -18.75
CA GLY A 485 -2.07 5.61 -19.97
C GLY A 485 -1.49 4.51 -20.83
N LEU A 486 -0.18 4.56 -21.03
CA LEU A 486 0.63 3.40 -21.41
C LEU A 486 1.36 2.93 -20.15
N GLY A 487 1.89 1.71 -20.18
CA GLY A 487 2.60 1.15 -19.03
C GLY A 487 1.72 0.19 -18.27
N ASN A 488 2.22 -0.28 -17.13
CA ASN A 488 1.50 -1.22 -16.28
C ASN A 488 0.92 -0.49 -15.06
N ASP A 489 -0.34 -0.11 -15.13
CA ASP A 489 -0.91 0.81 -14.14
C ASP A 489 -1.69 0.08 -13.04
N TRP A 490 -1.60 0.60 -11.82
CA TRP A 490 -2.49 0.24 -10.72
C TRP A 490 -3.57 1.31 -10.56
N ILE A 491 -4.83 0.94 -10.69
CA ILE A 491 -5.96 1.86 -10.56
C ILE A 491 -6.89 1.35 -9.46
N ASP A 492 -7.10 2.16 -8.43
CA ASP A 492 -8.09 1.92 -7.38
C ASP A 492 -9.14 3.02 -7.41
N GLY A 493 -10.41 2.69 -7.64
CA GLY A 493 -11.49 3.68 -7.62
C GLY A 493 -11.95 4.09 -6.21
N ASP A 494 -11.57 3.33 -5.17
CA ASP A 494 -12.12 3.45 -3.81
C ASP A 494 -13.66 3.29 -3.78
N ALA A 495 -14.41 4.16 -3.11
CA ALA A 495 -15.86 4.09 -3.05
C ALA A 495 -16.46 5.05 -4.09
N GLY A 496 -17.48 4.62 -4.82
CA GLY A 496 -18.07 5.48 -5.83
C GLY A 496 -18.65 4.65 -6.96
N ILE A 497 -18.93 5.30 -8.09
CA ILE A 497 -19.11 4.63 -9.37
C ILE A 497 -18.00 5.06 -10.31
N ASP A 498 -16.92 4.28 -10.30
CA ASP A 498 -15.65 4.69 -10.87
C ASP A 498 -15.48 4.19 -12.30
N THR A 499 -14.75 4.96 -13.09
CA THR A 499 -14.52 4.71 -14.51
C THR A 499 -13.04 4.67 -14.83
N ALA A 500 -12.50 3.49 -15.14
CA ALA A 500 -11.21 3.37 -15.81
C ALA A 500 -11.38 3.66 -17.32
N VAL A 501 -10.48 4.47 -17.89
CA VAL A 501 -10.58 4.98 -19.25
C VAL A 501 -9.43 4.50 -20.12
N PHE A 502 -9.77 3.86 -21.23
CA PHE A 502 -8.84 3.35 -22.24
C PHE A 502 -9.05 4.06 -23.58
N GLU A 503 -7.97 4.46 -24.25
CA GLU A 503 -8.05 5.20 -25.53
C GLU A 503 -8.35 4.32 -26.75
N GLY A 504 -8.02 3.03 -26.70
CA GLY A 504 -8.28 2.08 -27.77
C GLY A 504 -9.74 1.63 -27.82
N LYS A 505 -10.08 0.85 -28.84
CA LYS A 505 -11.38 0.18 -28.92
C LYS A 505 -11.38 -1.02 -27.99
N ARG A 506 -12.55 -1.48 -27.55
CA ARG A 506 -12.66 -2.67 -26.69
C ARG A 506 -11.98 -3.91 -27.27
N ALA A 507 -12.02 -4.09 -28.59
CA ALA A 507 -11.40 -5.22 -29.27
C ALA A 507 -9.86 -5.22 -29.20
N ASP A 508 -9.24 -4.09 -28.85
CA ASP A 508 -7.78 -3.94 -28.76
C ASP A 508 -7.25 -4.43 -27.40
N TYR A 509 -8.13 -4.79 -26.46
CA TYR A 509 -7.79 -5.22 -25.11
C TYR A 509 -8.32 -6.63 -24.80
N LEU A 510 -7.59 -7.35 -23.96
CA LEU A 510 -8.03 -8.56 -23.28
C LEU A 510 -8.51 -8.19 -21.87
N LEU A 511 -9.67 -8.70 -21.46
CA LEU A 511 -10.17 -8.56 -20.10
C LEU A 511 -10.09 -9.89 -19.37
N SER A 512 -9.47 -9.89 -18.20
CA SER A 512 -9.50 -11.01 -17.28
C SER A 512 -9.79 -10.54 -15.86
N THR A 513 -10.20 -11.46 -14.99
CA THR A 513 -10.59 -11.15 -13.61
C THR A 513 -10.05 -12.22 -12.69
N GLY A 514 -9.50 -11.83 -11.54
CA GLY A 514 -8.92 -12.75 -10.57
C GLY A 514 -8.61 -12.06 -9.26
N PHE A 515 -8.71 -12.79 -8.14
CA PHE A 515 -8.43 -12.27 -6.79
C PHE A 515 -9.20 -11.00 -6.41
N GLY A 516 -10.43 -10.83 -6.93
CA GLY A 516 -11.25 -9.63 -6.70
C GLY A 516 -10.82 -8.41 -7.51
N LYS A 517 -9.95 -8.59 -8.52
CA LYS A 517 -9.45 -7.52 -9.39
C LYS A 517 -9.86 -7.74 -10.84
N ILE A 518 -9.84 -6.66 -11.61
CA ILE A 518 -9.98 -6.68 -13.07
C ILE A 518 -8.61 -6.40 -13.68
N PHE A 519 -8.25 -7.15 -14.70
CA PHE A 519 -7.01 -6.97 -15.44
C PHE A 519 -7.32 -6.65 -16.89
N VAL A 520 -6.68 -5.59 -17.41
CA VAL A 520 -6.87 -5.13 -18.78
C VAL A 520 -5.51 -5.17 -19.47
N THR A 521 -5.38 -5.95 -20.54
CA THR A 521 -4.10 -6.11 -21.24
C THR A 521 -4.23 -5.65 -22.69
N ALA A 522 -3.36 -4.77 -23.14
CA ALA A 522 -3.31 -4.37 -24.54
C ALA A 522 -2.85 -5.55 -25.43
N ARG A 523 -3.57 -5.82 -26.53
CA ARG A 523 -3.25 -6.94 -27.43
C ARG A 523 -2.04 -6.69 -28.32
N ASP A 524 -1.69 -5.44 -28.53
CA ASP A 524 -0.51 -5.07 -29.31
C ASP A 524 0.81 -5.29 -28.55
N GLY A 525 0.73 -5.66 -27.26
CA GLY A 525 1.89 -5.85 -26.38
C GLY A 525 2.65 -4.57 -26.04
N SER A 526 2.19 -3.41 -26.50
CA SER A 526 2.83 -2.10 -26.34
C SER A 526 2.06 -1.15 -25.43
N GLY A 527 0.76 -1.37 -25.26
CA GLY A 527 -0.09 -0.59 -24.36
C GLY A 527 0.01 -0.99 -22.88
N GLY A 528 0.73 -2.05 -22.53
CA GLY A 528 0.91 -2.51 -21.15
C GLY A 528 -0.26 -3.30 -20.55
N TYR A 529 -0.21 -3.47 -19.24
CA TYR A 529 -1.09 -4.30 -18.42
C TYR A 529 -1.58 -3.55 -17.18
N ASP A 530 -2.89 -3.34 -17.06
CA ASP A 530 -3.47 -2.58 -15.97
C ASP A 530 -4.17 -3.49 -14.96
N THR A 531 -3.96 -3.19 -13.68
CA THR A 531 -4.63 -3.82 -12.54
C THR A 531 -5.62 -2.86 -11.91
N LEU A 532 -6.90 -3.23 -11.93
CA LEU A 532 -7.98 -2.40 -11.43
C LEU A 532 -8.64 -3.03 -10.20
N VAL A 533 -8.88 -2.19 -9.19
CA VAL A 533 -9.61 -2.53 -7.95
C VAL A 533 -10.69 -1.48 -7.73
N ASN A 534 -11.86 -1.89 -7.23
CA ASN A 534 -12.99 -0.99 -6.97
C ASN A 534 -13.35 -0.09 -8.18
N VAL A 535 -13.47 -0.67 -9.37
CA VAL A 535 -13.86 0.05 -10.59
C VAL A 535 -15.13 -0.55 -11.19
N GLU A 536 -16.18 0.24 -11.30
CA GLU A 536 -17.48 -0.18 -11.82
C GLU A 536 -17.60 -0.03 -13.34
N LYS A 537 -16.75 0.76 -14.01
CA LYS A 537 -16.87 0.99 -15.46
C LYS A 537 -15.52 0.99 -16.16
N LEU A 538 -15.46 0.34 -17.32
CA LEU A 538 -14.38 0.52 -18.29
C LEU A 538 -14.92 1.26 -19.50
N ARG A 539 -14.35 2.42 -19.80
CA ARG A 539 -14.70 3.21 -20.98
C ARG A 539 -13.61 3.06 -22.04
N PHE A 540 -13.96 2.42 -23.15
CA PHE A 540 -13.16 2.35 -24.37
C PHE A 540 -13.63 3.42 -25.37
N ALA A 541 -12.88 3.60 -26.46
CA ALA A 541 -13.24 4.57 -27.51
C ALA A 541 -14.56 4.27 -28.22
N ASP A 542 -14.98 3.00 -28.29
CA ASP A 542 -16.16 2.55 -29.02
C ASP A 542 -17.31 2.06 -28.13
N THR A 543 -17.05 1.74 -26.86
CA THR A 543 -18.07 1.24 -25.93
C THR A 543 -17.68 1.44 -24.47
N THR A 544 -18.66 1.42 -23.57
CA THR A 544 -18.45 1.31 -22.12
C THR A 544 -18.96 -0.03 -21.63
N ILE A 545 -18.18 -0.69 -20.78
CA ILE A 545 -18.59 -1.87 -20.03
C ILE A 545 -18.83 -1.42 -18.60
N SER A 546 -19.97 -1.77 -18.02
CA SER A 546 -20.25 -1.54 -16.61
C SER A 546 -20.23 -2.88 -15.86
N PHE A 547 -19.42 -2.97 -14.83
CA PHE A 547 -19.44 -4.02 -13.84
C PHE A 547 -20.37 -3.57 -12.71
N GLY A 548 -21.40 -4.37 -12.44
CA GLY A 548 -22.17 -4.24 -11.20
C GLY A 548 -21.61 -5.20 -10.15
N ALA A 549 -22.26 -5.27 -8.98
CA ALA A 549 -21.97 -6.25 -7.93
C ALA A 549 -22.16 -7.73 -8.34
N ALA A 550 -22.25 -8.03 -9.64
CA ALA A 550 -22.39 -9.33 -10.28
C ALA A 550 -21.03 -10.01 -10.48
N GLY A 551 -21.03 -11.34 -10.44
CA GLY A 551 -19.83 -12.16 -10.59
C GLY A 551 -19.04 -11.85 -11.86
N LEU A 552 -17.73 -11.69 -11.69
CA LEU A 552 -16.78 -11.38 -12.75
C LEU A 552 -16.51 -12.64 -13.60
N ALA A 553 -16.82 -12.57 -14.90
CA ALA A 553 -16.33 -13.53 -15.90
C ALA A 553 -15.24 -12.87 -16.77
N ALA A 554 -14.27 -13.65 -17.22
CA ALA A 554 -13.18 -13.22 -18.10
C ALA A 554 -13.52 -13.42 -19.59
N ASP A 555 -12.82 -12.71 -20.48
CA ASP A 555 -12.82 -13.05 -21.90
C ASP A 555 -12.27 -14.48 -22.08
N ALA A 556 -12.82 -15.21 -23.05
CA ALA A 556 -12.33 -16.52 -23.42
C ALA A 556 -11.35 -16.40 -24.60
N VAL A 557 -10.17 -17.00 -24.46
CA VAL A 557 -9.24 -17.24 -25.57
C VAL A 557 -9.27 -18.72 -25.91
N ILE A 558 -9.55 -19.03 -27.17
CA ILE A 558 -9.75 -20.40 -27.66
C ILE A 558 -8.83 -20.63 -28.86
N ASP A 559 -7.84 -21.50 -28.73
CA ASP A 559 -7.02 -21.95 -29.85
C ASP A 559 -7.62 -23.19 -30.51
N VAL A 560 -7.68 -23.21 -31.85
CA VAL A 560 -8.42 -24.22 -32.63
C VAL A 560 -7.66 -24.57 -33.91
N ASP A 561 -7.57 -25.87 -34.24
CA ASP A 561 -7.15 -26.33 -35.57
C ASP A 561 -8.16 -25.89 -36.65
N GLN A 562 -7.67 -25.30 -37.75
CA GLN A 562 -8.45 -24.88 -38.92
C GLN A 562 -9.36 -25.94 -39.59
N ASN A 563 -9.23 -27.21 -39.21
CA ASN A 563 -9.95 -28.35 -39.76
C ASN A 563 -10.63 -29.23 -38.70
N ALA A 564 -10.51 -28.92 -37.41
CA ALA A 564 -11.10 -29.71 -36.34
C ALA A 564 -12.07 -28.88 -35.49
N ALA A 565 -13.12 -29.53 -35.00
CA ALA A 565 -14.00 -28.93 -34.02
C ALA A 565 -13.36 -29.00 -32.63
N THR A 566 -13.43 -27.91 -31.87
CA THR A 566 -12.97 -27.82 -30.48
C THR A 566 -14.17 -27.62 -29.57
N ALA A 567 -14.21 -28.35 -28.46
CA ALA A 567 -15.19 -28.16 -27.40
C ALA A 567 -14.48 -27.73 -26.11
N GLY A 568 -15.17 -26.95 -25.28
CA GLY A 568 -14.65 -26.47 -24.00
C GLY A 568 -15.76 -25.81 -23.18
N THR A 569 -15.38 -25.12 -22.11
CA THR A 569 -16.31 -24.38 -21.26
C THR A 569 -15.79 -22.96 -21.08
N LEU A 570 -16.67 -21.96 -21.16
CA LEU A 570 -16.33 -20.57 -20.90
C LEU A 570 -15.95 -20.35 -19.42
N PRO A 571 -15.11 -19.33 -19.12
CA PRO A 571 -14.61 -19.07 -17.77
C PRO A 571 -15.72 -18.93 -16.73
N ALA A 572 -15.60 -19.61 -15.58
CA ALA A 572 -16.53 -19.49 -14.46
C ALA A 572 -16.34 -18.20 -13.65
N SER A 573 -17.30 -17.88 -12.77
CA SER A 573 -17.19 -16.70 -11.89
C SER A 573 -16.09 -16.88 -10.84
N SER A 574 -15.32 -15.83 -10.59
CA SER A 574 -14.32 -15.81 -9.51
C SER A 574 -14.90 -15.73 -8.10
N ASP A 575 -16.19 -15.37 -7.95
CA ASP A 575 -16.89 -15.23 -6.65
C ASP A 575 -17.74 -16.44 -6.26
N GLY A 576 -17.72 -17.51 -7.06
CA GLY A 576 -18.50 -18.72 -6.84
C GLY A 576 -20.01 -18.59 -7.13
N ALA A 577 -20.47 -17.46 -7.69
CA ALA A 577 -21.86 -17.30 -8.10
C ALA A 577 -22.24 -18.22 -9.28
N ALA A 578 -23.50 -18.67 -9.31
CA ALA A 578 -24.02 -19.45 -10.42
C ALA A 578 -24.24 -18.53 -11.65
N LEU A 579 -23.52 -18.83 -12.73
CA LEU A 579 -23.61 -18.11 -14.00
C LEU A 579 -24.49 -18.86 -15.03
N SER A 580 -25.11 -18.10 -15.92
CA SER A 580 -25.75 -18.61 -17.13
C SER A 580 -25.26 -17.87 -18.37
N TYR A 581 -25.09 -18.60 -19.48
CA TYR A 581 -24.47 -18.09 -20.69
C TYR A 581 -25.43 -18.13 -21.87
N LYS A 582 -25.33 -17.13 -22.76
CA LYS A 582 -26.12 -17.08 -23.98
C LYS A 582 -25.33 -16.50 -25.14
N LEU A 583 -25.30 -17.20 -26.26
CA LEU A 583 -24.69 -16.66 -27.47
C LEU A 583 -25.46 -15.45 -27.97
N LYS A 584 -24.77 -14.33 -28.18
CA LYS A 584 -25.34 -13.08 -28.69
C LYS A 584 -25.07 -12.92 -30.18
N SER A 585 -23.83 -13.14 -30.62
CA SER A 585 -23.46 -13.22 -32.04
C SER A 585 -22.42 -14.30 -32.25
N GLY A 586 -22.54 -15.06 -33.35
CA GLY A 586 -21.62 -16.14 -33.66
C GLY A 586 -20.37 -15.70 -34.44
N PRO A 587 -19.41 -16.62 -34.61
CA PRO A 587 -18.22 -16.40 -35.43
C PRO A 587 -18.51 -16.11 -36.90
N ALA A 588 -17.60 -15.38 -37.56
CA ALA A 588 -17.71 -15.04 -38.98
C ALA A 588 -17.15 -16.15 -39.89
N HIS A 589 -16.21 -16.95 -39.39
CA HIS A 589 -15.47 -17.95 -40.16
C HIS A 589 -15.51 -19.35 -39.54
N GLY A 590 -16.61 -19.64 -38.83
CA GLY A 590 -16.93 -20.95 -38.26
C GLY A 590 -18.33 -20.98 -37.66
N THR A 591 -18.68 -22.07 -37.00
CA THR A 591 -19.95 -22.24 -36.28
C THR A 591 -19.68 -22.53 -34.81
N LEU A 592 -20.35 -21.80 -33.91
CA LEU A 592 -20.26 -21.99 -32.46
C LEU A 592 -21.64 -22.37 -31.90
N THR A 593 -21.68 -23.43 -31.09
CA THR A 593 -22.81 -23.71 -30.18
C THR A 593 -22.38 -23.40 -28.76
N LEU A 594 -23.21 -22.69 -27.99
CA LEU A 594 -22.96 -22.34 -26.58
C LEU A 594 -24.18 -22.75 -25.72
N GLY A 595 -23.93 -23.59 -24.72
CA GLY A 595 -24.88 -24.04 -23.72
C GLY A 595 -25.01 -23.09 -22.54
N ALA A 596 -26.14 -23.19 -21.81
CA ALA A 596 -26.46 -22.28 -20.71
C ALA A 596 -25.49 -22.37 -19.52
N THR A 597 -24.73 -23.45 -19.40
CA THR A 597 -23.71 -23.67 -18.36
C THR A 597 -22.31 -23.26 -18.82
N GLY A 598 -22.17 -22.65 -20.00
CA GLY A 598 -20.90 -22.17 -20.54
C GLY A 598 -20.19 -23.17 -21.46
N GLU A 599 -20.66 -24.41 -21.56
CA GLU A 599 -20.08 -25.40 -22.48
C GLU A 599 -20.30 -24.97 -23.94
N TYR A 600 -19.25 -25.01 -24.74
CA TYR A 600 -19.28 -24.62 -26.15
C TYR A 600 -18.67 -25.67 -27.07
N THR A 601 -19.02 -25.58 -28.35
CA THR A 601 -18.33 -26.29 -29.43
C THR A 601 -18.18 -25.34 -30.60
N TYR A 602 -16.94 -25.09 -31.02
CA TYR A 602 -16.61 -24.32 -32.22
C TYR A 602 -16.14 -25.25 -33.33
N THR A 603 -16.56 -24.99 -34.55
CA THR A 603 -16.08 -25.68 -35.75
C THR A 603 -15.67 -24.62 -36.77
N PRO A 604 -14.38 -24.48 -37.11
CA PRO A 604 -13.94 -23.52 -38.11
C PRO A 604 -14.44 -23.90 -39.50
N GLN A 605 -14.57 -22.90 -40.36
CA GLN A 605 -14.70 -23.12 -41.78
C GLN A 605 -13.41 -23.79 -42.28
N ARG A 606 -13.54 -24.94 -42.94
CA ARG A 606 -12.39 -25.72 -43.43
C ARG A 606 -11.38 -24.83 -44.18
N GLY A 607 -10.13 -24.84 -43.71
CA GLY A 607 -9.01 -24.10 -44.32
C GLY A 607 -8.94 -22.61 -43.97
N PHE A 608 -9.74 -22.13 -43.03
CA PHE A 608 -9.60 -20.80 -42.45
C PHE A 608 -8.51 -20.81 -41.37
N ALA A 609 -7.49 -19.98 -41.53
CA ALA A 609 -6.42 -19.80 -40.55
C ALA A 609 -6.20 -18.31 -40.28
N ALA A 610 -7.00 -17.76 -39.37
CA ALA A 610 -6.90 -16.42 -38.82
C ALA A 610 -7.74 -16.34 -37.53
N ASP A 611 -7.77 -15.20 -36.87
CA ASP A 611 -8.63 -15.00 -35.70
C ASP A 611 -10.10 -14.87 -36.12
N ASP A 612 -10.96 -15.54 -35.37
CA ASP A 612 -12.41 -15.43 -35.40
C ASP A 612 -12.90 -14.95 -34.03
N ARG A 613 -14.16 -14.52 -33.94
CA ARG A 613 -14.71 -13.99 -32.68
C ARG A 613 -16.20 -14.16 -32.59
N PHE A 614 -16.70 -14.28 -31.37
CA PHE A 614 -18.12 -14.31 -31.08
C PHE A 614 -18.41 -13.45 -29.85
N THR A 615 -19.67 -13.08 -29.65
CA THR A 615 -20.09 -12.38 -28.43
C THR A 615 -21.14 -13.20 -27.69
N PHE A 616 -21.07 -13.18 -26.36
CA PHE A 616 -21.98 -13.91 -25.49
C PHE A 616 -22.37 -13.06 -24.28
N THR A 617 -23.56 -13.28 -23.76
CA THR A 617 -24.05 -12.67 -22.52
C THR A 617 -23.85 -13.64 -21.38
N VAL A 618 -23.31 -13.16 -20.26
CA VAL A 618 -23.26 -13.87 -18.97
C VAL A 618 -24.27 -13.22 -18.04
N THR A 619 -25.07 -14.04 -17.36
CA THR A 619 -26.12 -13.61 -16.43
C THR A 619 -25.95 -14.33 -15.10
N ASP A 620 -25.99 -13.58 -14.01
CA ASP A 620 -26.03 -14.07 -12.63
C ASP A 620 -27.30 -13.54 -11.91
N PRO A 621 -27.52 -13.84 -10.61
CA PRO A 621 -28.68 -13.31 -9.87
C PRO A 621 -28.72 -11.78 -9.73
N LYS A 622 -27.64 -11.08 -10.05
CA LYS A 622 -27.45 -9.64 -9.81
C LYS A 622 -27.45 -8.82 -11.11
N GLY A 623 -27.22 -9.43 -12.28
CA GLY A 623 -27.20 -8.70 -13.56
C GLY A 623 -26.84 -9.55 -14.79
N SER A 624 -26.63 -8.87 -15.93
CA SER A 624 -26.17 -9.49 -17.18
C SER A 624 -25.22 -8.58 -17.94
N ASN A 625 -24.10 -9.14 -18.41
CA ASN A 625 -23.04 -8.42 -19.14
C ASN A 625 -22.67 -9.17 -20.42
N ASP A 626 -22.23 -8.42 -21.44
CA ASP A 626 -21.78 -8.99 -22.72
C ASP A 626 -20.25 -9.05 -22.80
N TYR A 627 -19.76 -10.20 -23.26
CA TYR A 627 -18.34 -10.52 -23.39
C TYR A 627 -18.03 -10.95 -24.83
N THR A 628 -16.74 -10.93 -25.17
CA THR A 628 -16.25 -11.39 -26.47
C THR A 628 -15.37 -12.61 -26.27
N GLY A 629 -15.70 -13.70 -26.95
CA GLY A 629 -14.80 -14.84 -27.05
C GLY A 629 -13.96 -14.72 -28.31
N PHE A 630 -12.66 -14.87 -28.16
CA PHE A 630 -11.69 -14.81 -29.24
C PHE A 630 -11.26 -16.23 -29.61
N ILE A 631 -11.25 -16.52 -30.90
CA ILE A 631 -10.93 -17.84 -31.41
C ILE A 631 -9.73 -17.70 -32.34
N ALA A 632 -8.57 -18.15 -31.90
CA ALA A 632 -7.38 -18.22 -32.71
C ALA A 632 -7.43 -19.51 -33.55
N VAL A 633 -7.80 -19.38 -34.83
CA VAL A 633 -7.80 -20.53 -35.75
C VAL A 633 -6.45 -20.63 -36.43
N ARG A 634 -5.77 -21.77 -36.26
CA ARG A 634 -4.39 -21.98 -36.69
C ARG A 634 -4.26 -23.21 -37.61
N GLN A 635 -3.28 -23.18 -38.51
CA GLN A 635 -2.94 -24.32 -39.35
C GLN A 635 -1.93 -25.23 -38.62
N LEU A 636 -2.29 -26.50 -38.40
CA LEU A 636 -1.36 -27.49 -37.86
C LEU A 636 -0.51 -28.15 -38.95
N SER A 637 0.78 -28.36 -38.66
CA SER A 637 1.69 -29.12 -39.52
C SER A 637 2.69 -29.92 -38.67
N ALA A 638 3.01 -31.16 -39.07
CA ALA A 638 3.96 -32.06 -38.40
C ALA A 638 5.45 -31.62 -38.51
N ALA A 639 5.71 -30.46 -39.11
CA ALA A 639 7.01 -29.81 -39.20
C ALA A 639 6.81 -28.29 -39.16
N ALA A 640 6.03 -27.80 -38.18
CA ALA A 640 5.75 -26.38 -38.04
C ALA A 640 7.02 -25.66 -37.54
N GLY A 641 7.54 -24.77 -38.38
CA GLY A 641 8.47 -23.73 -37.96
C GLY A 641 7.67 -22.46 -37.68
N GLY A 642 7.85 -21.87 -36.51
CA GLY A 642 7.43 -20.50 -36.23
C GLY A 642 8.39 -19.48 -36.87
N THR A 643 8.27 -18.24 -36.45
CA THR A 643 8.89 -17.06 -37.01
C THR A 643 9.85 -16.43 -36.00
N GLU A 644 10.19 -15.15 -36.18
CA GLU A 644 11.00 -14.39 -35.20
C GLU A 644 10.09 -13.55 -34.28
N GLY A 645 8.76 -13.75 -34.32
CA GLY A 645 7.81 -13.12 -33.43
C GLY A 645 6.90 -14.14 -32.75
N SER A 646 6.16 -13.71 -31.73
CA SER A 646 5.30 -14.58 -30.92
C SER A 646 4.29 -15.40 -31.72
N ASP A 647 4.44 -16.71 -31.66
CA ASP A 647 3.67 -17.70 -32.39
C ASP A 647 2.89 -18.65 -31.45
N ASN A 648 1.75 -19.14 -31.93
CA ASN A 648 1.01 -20.23 -31.28
C ASN A 648 1.22 -21.51 -32.10
N LEU A 649 1.94 -22.48 -31.54
CA LEU A 649 2.21 -23.78 -32.17
C LEU A 649 1.39 -24.87 -31.49
N LEU A 650 0.91 -25.85 -32.25
CA LEU A 650 0.21 -27.01 -31.72
C LEU A 650 0.70 -28.28 -32.44
N GLY A 651 1.14 -29.26 -31.66
CA GLY A 651 1.59 -30.57 -32.13
C GLY A 651 0.43 -31.48 -32.54
N THR A 652 0.74 -32.51 -33.32
CA THR A 652 -0.17 -33.61 -33.67
C THR A 652 -0.11 -34.75 -32.65
N ALA A 653 -1.00 -35.74 -32.72
CA ALA A 653 -0.97 -36.88 -31.79
C ALA A 653 0.15 -37.92 -32.06
N GLY A 654 1.14 -37.59 -32.90
CA GLY A 654 2.31 -38.43 -33.19
C GLY A 654 3.60 -37.72 -32.80
N ASP A 655 4.74 -38.37 -33.00
CA ASP A 655 6.06 -37.79 -32.68
C ASP A 655 6.35 -36.57 -33.57
N ASP A 656 6.33 -35.37 -32.98
CA ASP A 656 6.51 -34.11 -33.70
C ASP A 656 7.93 -33.52 -33.56
N THR A 657 8.28 -32.64 -34.50
CA THR A 657 9.41 -31.72 -34.34
C THR A 657 8.89 -30.30 -34.52
N LEU A 658 8.87 -29.53 -33.44
CA LEU A 658 8.37 -28.16 -33.36
C LEU A 658 9.54 -27.21 -33.12
N ALA A 659 9.67 -26.17 -33.94
CA ALA A 659 10.67 -25.12 -33.76
C ALA A 659 9.94 -23.77 -33.80
N ALA A 660 9.84 -23.06 -32.68
CA ALA A 660 9.01 -21.85 -32.58
C ALA A 660 9.76 -20.59 -33.03
N GLY A 661 11.06 -20.48 -32.74
CA GLY A 661 11.94 -19.48 -33.36
C GLY A 661 12.27 -18.35 -32.40
N GLY A 662 11.83 -17.13 -32.67
CA GLY A 662 12.03 -16.00 -31.75
C GLY A 662 10.68 -15.38 -31.36
N GLY A 663 10.64 -14.68 -30.23
CA GLY A 663 9.40 -14.14 -29.68
C GLY A 663 8.91 -14.94 -28.47
N ASN A 664 7.80 -14.51 -27.86
CA ASN A 664 7.20 -15.21 -26.73
C ASN A 664 6.13 -16.16 -27.25
N ASP A 665 6.45 -17.44 -27.34
CA ASP A 665 5.67 -18.43 -28.06
C ASP A 665 4.77 -19.25 -27.12
N ARG A 666 3.60 -19.65 -27.61
CA ARG A 666 2.69 -20.58 -26.93
C ARG A 666 2.63 -21.89 -27.69
N ILE A 667 3.14 -22.95 -27.09
CA ILE A 667 3.23 -24.27 -27.71
C ILE A 667 2.26 -25.20 -26.98
N THR A 668 1.43 -25.94 -27.69
CA THR A 668 0.62 -27.01 -27.12
C THR A 668 1.19 -28.35 -27.58
N ALA A 669 1.72 -29.14 -26.65
CA ALA A 669 2.22 -30.47 -26.93
C ALA A 669 1.09 -31.50 -26.83
N SER A 670 1.04 -32.36 -27.84
CA SER A 670 0.05 -33.41 -28.01
C SER A 670 0.60 -34.76 -27.52
N ALA A 671 -0.06 -35.88 -27.83
CA ALA A 671 0.49 -37.21 -27.57
C ALA A 671 1.64 -37.53 -28.53
N GLY A 672 2.62 -38.32 -28.11
CA GLY A 672 3.82 -38.61 -28.92
C GLY A 672 5.10 -38.47 -28.10
N SER A 673 6.24 -38.72 -28.72
CA SER A 673 7.56 -38.31 -28.23
C SER A 673 8.05 -37.14 -29.07
N ASP A 674 8.01 -35.94 -28.51
CA ASP A 674 8.14 -34.70 -29.27
C ASP A 674 9.52 -34.05 -29.10
N HIS A 675 10.02 -33.40 -30.15
CA HIS A 675 11.19 -32.52 -30.06
C HIS A 675 10.73 -31.07 -30.21
N ILE A 676 10.81 -30.30 -29.13
CA ILE A 676 10.30 -28.93 -29.05
C ILE A 676 11.47 -28.00 -28.78
N ASP A 677 11.75 -27.14 -29.74
CA ASP A 677 12.66 -26.01 -29.64
C ASP A 677 11.84 -24.73 -29.65
N ALA A 678 11.64 -24.12 -28.48
CA ALA A 678 10.88 -22.88 -28.39
C ALA A 678 11.71 -21.66 -28.82
N GLY A 679 13.05 -21.78 -28.78
CA GLY A 679 13.94 -20.77 -29.31
C GLY A 679 14.16 -19.60 -28.35
N ALA A 680 14.03 -18.36 -28.82
CA ALA A 680 14.43 -17.16 -28.09
C ALA A 680 13.24 -16.30 -27.67
N GLY A 681 12.99 -16.19 -26.38
CA GLY A 681 11.98 -15.31 -25.82
C GLY A 681 11.50 -15.85 -24.48
N PHE A 682 10.25 -15.56 -24.14
CA PHE A 682 9.57 -16.15 -22.98
C PHE A 682 8.48 -17.09 -23.46
N ASP A 683 8.74 -18.39 -23.37
CA ASP A 683 7.97 -19.41 -24.05
C ASP A 683 7.17 -20.27 -23.08
N THR A 684 5.93 -20.56 -23.47
CA THR A 684 4.98 -21.32 -22.67
C THR A 684 4.52 -22.58 -23.39
N LEU A 685 4.80 -23.73 -22.81
CA LEU A 685 4.28 -25.03 -23.24
C LEU A 685 3.01 -25.40 -22.48
N ARG A 686 2.03 -25.99 -23.16
CA ARG A 686 0.81 -26.53 -22.56
C ARG A 686 0.73 -28.03 -22.80
N TYR A 687 0.47 -28.78 -21.73
CA TYR A 687 0.04 -30.18 -21.80
C TYR A 687 -1.44 -30.31 -21.48
N ASP A 688 -2.15 -31.14 -22.24
CA ASP A 688 -3.56 -31.50 -21.96
C ASP A 688 -3.72 -32.48 -20.78
N GLY A 689 -2.61 -32.99 -20.24
CA GLY A 689 -2.56 -33.83 -19.05
C GLY A 689 -2.51 -33.03 -17.74
N VAL A 690 -2.39 -33.77 -16.63
CA VAL A 690 -2.22 -33.20 -15.29
C VAL A 690 -0.74 -33.17 -14.91
N ARG A 691 -0.31 -32.24 -14.06
CA ARG A 691 1.10 -32.13 -13.62
C ARG A 691 1.65 -33.42 -13.03
N ALA A 692 0.82 -34.17 -12.30
CA ALA A 692 1.20 -35.43 -11.68
C ALA A 692 1.56 -36.54 -12.68
N SER A 693 1.16 -36.42 -13.95
CA SER A 693 1.45 -37.41 -15.00
C SER A 693 2.73 -37.13 -15.79
N VAL A 694 3.43 -36.03 -15.51
CA VAL A 694 4.64 -35.61 -16.23
C VAL A 694 5.79 -35.43 -15.24
N LYS A 695 6.96 -35.98 -15.59
CA LYS A 695 8.20 -35.80 -14.83
C LYS A 695 9.24 -35.11 -15.69
N PHE A 696 9.84 -34.04 -15.18
CA PHE A 696 10.92 -33.31 -15.84
C PHE A 696 12.28 -33.79 -15.35
N SER A 697 13.27 -33.74 -16.23
CA SER A 697 14.67 -34.00 -15.92
C SER A 697 15.54 -33.05 -16.72
N LEU A 698 16.32 -32.23 -16.03
CA LEU A 698 17.28 -31.28 -16.59
C LEU A 698 18.52 -31.99 -17.14
N HIS A 699 19.04 -31.51 -18.28
CA HIS A 699 20.29 -31.96 -18.90
C HIS A 699 21.40 -30.89 -18.80
N ASP A 700 22.65 -31.28 -19.07
CA ASP A 700 23.83 -30.41 -18.98
C ASP A 700 23.82 -29.22 -19.95
N ASP A 701 23.00 -29.27 -21.00
CA ASP A 701 22.81 -28.20 -21.99
C ASP A 701 21.59 -27.30 -21.69
N ASN A 702 21.05 -27.38 -20.47
CA ASN A 702 19.84 -26.70 -20.00
C ASN A 702 18.54 -27.09 -20.72
N SER A 703 18.56 -28.15 -21.54
CA SER A 703 17.33 -28.76 -22.05
C SER A 703 16.66 -29.64 -20.99
N PHE A 704 15.39 -29.95 -21.20
CA PHE A 704 14.62 -30.85 -20.34
C PHE A 704 14.07 -32.04 -21.10
N THR A 705 14.01 -33.19 -20.44
CA THR A 705 13.12 -34.28 -20.86
C THR A 705 11.85 -34.29 -20.01
N ALA A 706 10.69 -34.27 -20.66
CA ALA A 706 9.40 -34.51 -20.04
C ALA A 706 8.95 -35.95 -20.30
N ALA A 707 8.97 -36.79 -19.28
CA ALA A 707 8.47 -38.16 -19.35
C ALA A 707 6.96 -38.19 -19.08
N LYS A 708 6.18 -38.62 -20.07
CA LYS A 708 4.71 -38.72 -20.03
C LYS A 708 4.26 -40.15 -20.40
N ALA A 709 3.00 -40.49 -20.12
CA ALA A 709 2.47 -41.82 -20.47
C ALA A 709 2.49 -42.10 -21.99
N ALA A 710 2.42 -41.04 -22.80
CA ALA A 710 2.40 -41.11 -24.26
C ALA A 710 3.80 -41.18 -24.91
N GLY A 711 4.88 -40.98 -24.15
CA GLY A 711 6.23 -40.88 -24.72
C GLY A 711 7.17 -39.98 -23.91
N PHE A 712 8.23 -39.50 -24.57
CA PHE A 712 9.20 -38.57 -24.01
C PHE A 712 9.32 -37.34 -24.89
N ASP A 713 9.20 -36.17 -24.28
CA ASP A 713 9.44 -34.91 -24.99
C ASP A 713 10.79 -34.35 -24.63
N HIS A 714 11.50 -33.83 -25.63
CA HIS A 714 12.74 -33.10 -25.49
C HIS A 714 12.46 -31.61 -25.67
N LEU A 715 12.65 -30.82 -24.62
CA LEU A 715 12.29 -29.41 -24.53
C LEU A 715 13.54 -28.55 -24.49
N VAL A 716 13.65 -27.60 -25.41
CA VAL A 716 14.73 -26.61 -25.50
C VAL A 716 14.09 -25.23 -25.47
N GLY A 717 14.61 -24.33 -24.62
CA GLY A 717 14.16 -22.93 -24.55
C GLY A 717 12.75 -22.72 -24.00
N VAL A 718 12.16 -23.67 -23.27
CA VAL A 718 10.82 -23.50 -22.69
C VAL A 718 10.95 -22.97 -21.26
N GLU A 719 10.39 -21.79 -20.96
CA GLU A 719 10.42 -21.20 -19.62
C GLU A 719 9.27 -21.72 -18.74
N ARG A 720 8.07 -21.88 -19.31
CA ARG A 720 6.85 -22.19 -18.55
C ARG A 720 6.12 -23.40 -19.11
N VAL A 721 5.56 -24.22 -18.23
CA VAL A 721 4.70 -25.34 -18.58
C VAL A 721 3.38 -25.27 -17.83
N LEU A 722 2.26 -25.28 -18.57
CA LEU A 722 0.89 -25.26 -18.05
C LEU A 722 0.21 -26.62 -18.23
N PHE A 723 -0.62 -27.00 -17.28
CA PHE A 723 -1.38 -28.26 -17.28
C PHE A 723 -2.89 -28.02 -17.28
N ALA A 724 -3.65 -29.02 -17.72
CA ALA A 724 -5.11 -28.92 -17.82
C ALA A 724 -5.83 -28.81 -16.47
N ASP A 725 -5.18 -29.21 -15.36
CA ASP A 725 -5.69 -29.05 -13.99
C ASP A 725 -5.40 -27.67 -13.39
N GLY A 726 -4.83 -26.74 -14.16
CA GLY A 726 -4.51 -25.38 -13.73
C GLY A 726 -3.20 -25.26 -12.94
N THR A 727 -2.45 -26.35 -12.78
CA THR A 727 -1.11 -26.31 -12.19
C THR A 727 -0.04 -25.93 -13.22
N ALA A 728 1.13 -25.51 -12.76
CA ALA A 728 2.21 -25.09 -13.64
C ALA A 728 3.61 -25.34 -13.08
N VAL A 729 4.59 -25.38 -13.98
CA VAL A 729 6.01 -25.59 -13.70
C VAL A 729 6.84 -24.58 -14.49
N ALA A 730 7.80 -23.93 -13.83
CA ALA A 730 8.83 -23.15 -14.48
C ALA A 730 10.09 -24.00 -14.70
N LEU A 731 10.70 -23.91 -15.88
CA LEU A 731 11.86 -24.70 -16.29
C LEU A 731 13.14 -23.87 -16.46
N ASP A 732 13.05 -22.54 -16.41
CA ASP A 732 14.19 -21.62 -16.43
C ASP A 732 14.95 -21.60 -15.08
N VAL A 733 15.58 -22.73 -14.76
CA VAL A 733 16.38 -22.93 -13.52
C VAL A 733 17.56 -21.97 -13.40
N ASP A 734 18.03 -21.40 -14.50
CA ASP A 734 19.05 -20.33 -14.53
C ASP A 734 18.46 -18.93 -14.73
N GLY A 735 17.20 -18.85 -15.16
CA GLY A 735 16.46 -17.63 -15.43
C GLY A 735 15.76 -17.05 -14.20
N ALA A 736 14.68 -16.32 -14.44
CA ALA A 736 13.95 -15.58 -13.41
C ALA A 736 13.39 -16.50 -12.32
N ALA A 737 12.85 -17.68 -12.68
CA ALA A 737 12.32 -18.62 -11.70
C ALA A 737 13.40 -19.17 -10.77
N GLY A 738 14.51 -19.62 -11.35
CA GLY A 738 15.65 -20.11 -10.58
C GLY A 738 16.27 -19.05 -9.68
N GLN A 739 16.46 -17.84 -10.20
CA GLN A 739 16.98 -16.70 -9.43
C GLN A 739 16.03 -16.34 -8.28
N THR A 740 14.73 -16.25 -8.54
CA THR A 740 13.72 -15.99 -7.50
C THR A 740 13.79 -17.04 -6.40
N TYR A 741 13.80 -18.32 -6.76
CA TYR A 741 13.88 -19.42 -5.79
C TYR A 741 15.14 -19.30 -4.92
N ARG A 742 16.30 -19.05 -5.54
CA ARG A 742 17.59 -18.92 -4.84
C ARG A 742 17.63 -17.69 -3.93
N ILE A 743 17.11 -16.54 -4.37
CA ILE A 743 17.06 -15.32 -3.55
C ILE A 743 16.12 -15.54 -2.37
N TYR A 744 14.95 -16.14 -2.60
CA TYR A 744 13.98 -16.45 -1.54
C TYR A 744 14.60 -17.38 -0.49
N GLN A 745 15.23 -18.47 -0.92
CA GLN A 745 15.91 -19.40 -0.01
C GLN A 745 17.08 -18.73 0.70
N ALA A 746 17.88 -17.90 0.01
CA ALA A 746 18.98 -17.17 0.62
C ALA A 746 18.50 -16.13 1.65
N ALA A 747 17.35 -15.50 1.40
CA ALA A 747 16.77 -14.54 2.32
C ALA A 747 16.30 -15.22 3.62
N PHE A 748 15.64 -16.38 3.53
CA PHE A 748 14.90 -16.95 4.65
C PHE A 748 15.40 -18.29 5.19
N ASP A 749 16.39 -18.91 4.55
CA ASP A 749 16.91 -20.25 4.88
C ASP A 749 15.80 -21.32 4.95
N ARG A 750 14.90 -21.29 3.97
CA ARG A 750 13.81 -22.26 3.83
C ARG A 750 13.35 -22.41 2.40
N LYS A 751 12.62 -23.50 2.13
CA LYS A 751 11.89 -23.68 0.87
C LYS A 751 10.89 -22.52 0.70
N PRO A 752 10.81 -21.89 -0.49
CA PRO A 752 9.82 -20.88 -0.78
C PRO A 752 8.39 -21.43 -0.66
N ASP A 753 7.46 -20.62 -0.16
CA ASP A 753 6.04 -20.90 -0.32
C ASP A 753 5.59 -20.55 -1.74
N ILE A 754 4.66 -21.34 -2.28
CA ILE A 754 4.22 -21.20 -3.67
C ILE A 754 3.65 -19.82 -3.97
N PRO A 755 2.77 -19.21 -3.14
CA PRO A 755 2.24 -17.87 -3.44
C PRO A 755 3.31 -16.79 -3.52
N GLY A 756 4.22 -16.71 -2.54
CA GLY A 756 5.30 -15.73 -2.53
C GLY A 756 6.30 -15.94 -3.67
N LEU A 757 6.68 -17.20 -3.93
CA LEU A 757 7.53 -17.56 -5.07
C LEU A 757 6.90 -17.13 -6.40
N SER A 758 5.60 -17.43 -6.58
CA SER A 758 4.88 -17.11 -7.81
C SER A 758 4.78 -15.59 -8.03
N PHE A 759 4.56 -14.81 -6.96
CA PHE A 759 4.51 -13.36 -7.04
C PHE A 759 5.85 -12.76 -7.47
N TRP A 760 6.94 -13.14 -6.83
CA TRP A 760 8.26 -12.58 -7.15
C TRP A 760 8.78 -13.05 -8.50
N MET A 761 8.48 -14.30 -8.88
CA MET A 761 8.81 -14.83 -10.20
C MET A 761 8.08 -14.05 -11.29
N PHE A 762 6.77 -13.80 -11.13
CA PHE A 762 6.00 -12.95 -12.05
C PHE A 762 6.61 -11.55 -12.19
N ASN A 763 7.03 -10.93 -11.09
CA ASN A 763 7.68 -9.62 -11.15
C ASN A 763 9.02 -9.65 -11.90
N MET A 764 9.86 -10.67 -11.67
CA MET A 764 11.14 -10.82 -12.38
C MET A 764 10.94 -11.11 -13.88
N ASP A 765 9.93 -11.89 -14.24
CA ASP A 765 9.53 -12.11 -15.63
C ASP A 765 9.14 -10.80 -16.34
N ASN A 766 8.64 -9.83 -15.58
CA ASN A 766 8.25 -8.49 -16.06
C ASN A 766 9.35 -7.42 -15.83
N GLY A 767 10.61 -7.84 -15.66
CA GLY A 767 11.76 -6.93 -15.68
C GLY A 767 12.20 -6.37 -14.31
N VAL A 768 11.60 -6.82 -13.21
CA VAL A 768 12.10 -6.48 -11.87
C VAL A 768 13.46 -7.16 -11.64
N SER A 769 14.46 -6.38 -11.21
CA SER A 769 15.80 -6.90 -10.98
C SER A 769 15.89 -7.81 -9.76
N ALA A 770 16.80 -8.78 -9.80
CA ALA A 770 17.15 -9.62 -8.65
C ALA A 770 17.49 -8.81 -7.38
N GLU A 771 18.15 -7.66 -7.54
CA GLU A 771 18.42 -6.74 -6.43
C GLU A 771 17.12 -6.17 -5.83
N SER A 772 16.16 -5.78 -6.66
CA SER A 772 14.89 -5.22 -6.18
C SER A 772 14.05 -6.25 -5.44
N VAL A 773 14.06 -7.51 -5.92
CA VAL A 773 13.46 -8.65 -5.20
C VAL A 773 14.17 -8.89 -3.86
N ALA A 774 15.51 -8.92 -3.87
CA ALA A 774 16.31 -9.08 -2.65
C ALA A 774 16.05 -7.94 -1.63
N ARG A 775 15.87 -6.70 -2.10
CA ARG A 775 15.46 -5.56 -1.26
C ARG A 775 14.09 -5.79 -0.63
N GLY A 776 13.09 -6.18 -1.43
CA GLY A 776 11.74 -6.48 -0.93
C GLY A 776 11.74 -7.56 0.15
N PHE A 777 12.57 -8.60 0.01
CA PHE A 777 12.74 -9.58 1.07
C PHE A 777 13.44 -9.03 2.30
N LEU A 778 14.53 -8.25 2.15
CA LEU A 778 15.26 -7.68 3.29
C LEU A 778 14.43 -6.68 4.11
N GLU A 779 13.44 -6.05 3.49
CA GLU A 779 12.48 -5.15 4.15
C GLU A 779 11.34 -5.89 4.86
N SER A 780 11.19 -7.20 4.62
CA SER A 780 10.16 -8.01 5.25
C SER A 780 10.41 -8.22 6.75
N ALA A 781 9.33 -8.39 7.52
CA ALA A 781 9.40 -8.70 8.94
C ALA A 781 10.19 -10.00 9.23
N GLU A 782 10.14 -10.99 8.32
CA GLU A 782 10.87 -12.25 8.45
C GLU A 782 12.39 -12.02 8.31
N ALA A 783 12.82 -11.21 7.34
CA ALA A 783 14.23 -10.86 7.18
C ALA A 783 14.74 -9.96 8.31
N ILE A 784 13.92 -9.03 8.81
CA ILE A 784 14.24 -8.21 9.99
C ILE A 784 14.46 -9.11 11.21
N LYS A 785 13.71 -10.20 11.35
CA LYS A 785 13.90 -11.17 12.44
C LYS A 785 15.19 -11.98 12.27
N LEU A 786 15.51 -12.40 11.04
CA LEU A 786 16.70 -13.20 10.75
C LEU A 786 17.99 -12.38 10.82
N TYR A 787 18.02 -11.24 10.15
CA TYR A 787 19.21 -10.40 10.01
C TYR A 787 19.28 -9.30 11.07
N GLY A 788 18.16 -8.81 11.58
CA GLY A 788 18.06 -7.64 12.46
C GLY A 788 17.47 -6.44 11.69
N ALA A 789 16.86 -5.48 12.39
CA ALA A 789 16.27 -4.29 11.75
C ALA A 789 17.33 -3.36 11.13
N ASN A 790 18.54 -3.32 11.69
CA ASN A 790 19.67 -2.53 11.20
C ASN A 790 21.00 -3.26 11.53
N PRO A 791 21.30 -4.40 10.89
CA PRO A 791 22.48 -5.17 11.23
C PRO A 791 23.75 -4.42 10.86
N THR A 792 24.78 -4.56 11.68
CA THR A 792 26.13 -4.11 11.31
C THR A 792 26.60 -4.84 10.05
N ALA A 793 27.56 -4.28 9.32
CA ALA A 793 28.11 -4.94 8.12
C ALA A 793 28.70 -6.32 8.50
N GLU A 794 29.35 -6.38 9.65
CA GLU A 794 29.94 -7.56 10.26
C GLU A 794 28.91 -8.65 10.58
N ASP A 795 27.78 -8.28 11.18
CA ASP A 795 26.70 -9.23 11.53
C ASP A 795 25.98 -9.72 10.28
N PHE A 796 25.69 -8.81 9.34
CA PHE A 796 24.98 -9.15 8.12
C PHE A 796 25.76 -10.14 7.26
N VAL A 797 27.06 -9.88 7.01
CA VAL A 797 27.92 -10.79 6.25
C VAL A 797 28.04 -12.15 6.96
N SER A 798 28.24 -12.16 8.28
CA SER A 798 28.33 -13.42 9.04
C SER A 798 27.06 -14.27 8.90
N LYS A 799 25.89 -13.64 8.98
CA LYS A 799 24.59 -14.31 8.84
C LYS A 799 24.34 -14.81 7.41
N LEU A 800 24.77 -14.08 6.37
CA LEU A 800 24.67 -14.57 4.99
C LEU A 800 25.47 -15.86 4.77
N TYR A 801 26.70 -15.95 5.28
CA TYR A 801 27.48 -17.19 5.18
C TYR A 801 26.83 -18.37 5.91
N GLN A 802 26.18 -18.11 7.06
CA GLN A 802 25.50 -19.15 7.83
C GLN A 802 24.18 -19.60 7.18
N ASN A 803 23.36 -18.64 6.74
CA ASN A 803 22.02 -18.88 6.24
C ASN A 803 22.02 -19.34 4.77
N VAL A 804 22.95 -18.83 3.95
CA VAL A 804 22.99 -19.12 2.50
C VAL A 804 23.97 -20.23 2.19
N LEU A 805 25.13 -20.25 2.84
CA LEU A 805 26.21 -21.20 2.51
C LEU A 805 26.38 -22.30 3.56
N HIS A 806 25.64 -22.23 4.67
CA HIS A 806 25.66 -23.19 5.78
C HIS A 806 27.05 -23.44 6.39
N ARG A 807 27.88 -22.39 6.43
CA ARG A 807 29.24 -22.45 6.99
C ARG A 807 29.69 -21.13 7.59
N ALA A 808 30.77 -21.18 8.36
CA ALA A 808 31.44 -19.96 8.83
C ALA A 808 32.17 -19.26 7.66
N PRO A 809 32.24 -17.92 7.66
CA PRO A 809 32.93 -17.18 6.63
C PRO A 809 34.45 -17.39 6.71
N GLU A 810 35.09 -17.58 5.56
CA GLU A 810 36.55 -17.48 5.48
C GLU A 810 37.01 -16.03 5.63
N LYS A 811 38.15 -15.83 6.29
CA LYS A 811 38.61 -14.49 6.66
C LYS A 811 38.72 -13.52 5.48
N ALA A 812 39.22 -13.99 4.34
CA ALA A 812 39.42 -13.13 3.17
C ALA A 812 38.10 -12.66 2.53
N GLY A 813 37.12 -13.56 2.39
CA GLY A 813 35.79 -13.22 1.85
C GLY A 813 34.99 -12.36 2.83
N TYR A 814 35.06 -12.68 4.13
CA TYR A 814 34.48 -11.84 5.18
C TYR A 814 34.99 -10.40 5.11
N ASP A 815 36.32 -10.22 5.12
CA ASP A 815 36.95 -8.90 5.11
C ASP A 815 36.60 -8.13 3.83
N PHE A 816 36.48 -8.82 2.68
CA PHE A 816 36.08 -8.22 1.41
C PHE A 816 34.65 -7.67 1.47
N TRP A 817 33.67 -8.50 1.85
CA TRP A 817 32.26 -8.10 1.87
C TRP A 817 31.94 -7.05 2.92
N VAL A 818 32.55 -7.14 4.11
CA VAL A 818 32.39 -6.12 5.16
C VAL A 818 32.91 -4.77 4.66
N ASN A 819 34.06 -4.74 3.97
CA ASN A 819 34.60 -3.50 3.41
C ASN A 819 33.76 -2.97 2.25
N ALA A 820 33.17 -3.84 1.43
CA ALA A 820 32.28 -3.43 0.34
C ALA A 820 31.06 -2.66 0.88
N ILE A 821 30.37 -3.19 1.91
CA ILE A 821 29.24 -2.50 2.54
C ILE A 821 29.68 -1.14 3.13
N LYS A 822 30.84 -1.10 3.79
CA LYS A 822 31.38 0.16 4.36
C LYS A 822 31.72 1.22 3.31
N LEU A 823 31.97 0.80 2.07
CA LEU A 823 32.23 1.68 0.94
C LEU A 823 30.96 2.04 0.15
N GLY A 824 29.77 1.63 0.63
CA GLY A 824 28.48 1.99 0.05
C GLY A 824 27.82 0.91 -0.81
N PHE A 825 28.37 -0.32 -0.84
CA PHE A 825 27.73 -1.45 -1.52
C PHE A 825 26.42 -1.85 -0.83
N SER A 826 25.35 -2.09 -1.60
CA SER A 826 24.02 -2.32 -1.04
C SER A 826 23.90 -3.72 -0.43
N ARG A 827 23.09 -3.86 0.63
CA ARG A 827 22.84 -5.16 1.27
C ARG A 827 21.95 -6.06 0.41
N SER A 828 21.04 -5.47 -0.36
CA SER A 828 20.20 -6.17 -1.34
C SER A 828 21.03 -6.76 -2.48
N GLU A 829 21.99 -5.99 -3.00
CA GLU A 829 22.90 -6.46 -4.05
C GLU A 829 23.82 -7.56 -3.50
N LEU A 830 24.26 -7.44 -2.25
CA LEU A 830 25.04 -8.50 -1.59
C LEU A 830 24.26 -9.80 -1.44
N LEU A 831 23.00 -9.73 -0.97
CA LEU A 831 22.13 -10.91 -0.87
C LEU A 831 21.94 -11.57 -2.25
N ALA A 832 21.67 -10.78 -3.28
CA ALA A 832 21.53 -11.29 -4.65
C ALA A 832 22.82 -11.98 -5.14
N GLN A 833 24.00 -11.43 -4.85
CA GLN A 833 25.28 -12.08 -5.22
C GLN A 833 25.55 -13.37 -4.43
N PHE A 834 25.14 -13.45 -3.15
CA PHE A 834 25.22 -14.70 -2.38
C PHE A 834 24.27 -15.76 -2.93
N ALA A 835 23.04 -15.37 -3.25
CA ALA A 835 22.04 -16.23 -3.86
C ALA A 835 22.53 -16.83 -5.20
N GLU A 836 23.22 -16.02 -6.01
CA GLU A 836 23.74 -16.44 -7.31
C GLU A 836 25.17 -16.97 -7.29
N SER A 837 25.76 -17.12 -6.10
CA SER A 837 27.09 -17.72 -5.97
C SER A 837 27.10 -19.16 -6.47
N GLY A 838 28.22 -19.59 -7.07
CA GLY A 838 28.35 -20.97 -7.56
C GLY A 838 28.16 -22.02 -6.47
N GLU A 839 28.51 -21.68 -5.22
CA GLU A 839 28.29 -22.54 -4.06
C GLU A 839 26.79 -22.68 -3.74
N ASN A 840 26.03 -21.58 -3.66
CA ASN A 840 24.59 -21.64 -3.41
C ASN A 840 23.84 -22.31 -4.56
N ARG A 841 24.16 -21.98 -5.82
CA ARG A 841 23.58 -22.66 -6.99
C ARG A 841 23.75 -24.18 -6.92
N ALA A 842 24.91 -24.67 -6.49
CA ALA A 842 25.16 -26.10 -6.30
C ALA A 842 24.35 -26.72 -5.13
N GLN A 843 24.03 -25.94 -4.10
CA GLN A 843 23.19 -26.40 -2.98
C GLN A 843 21.70 -26.47 -3.38
N VAL A 844 21.24 -25.56 -4.24
CA VAL A 844 19.83 -25.44 -4.61
C VAL A 844 19.43 -26.32 -5.79
N ILE A 845 20.35 -26.63 -6.71
CA ILE A 845 20.01 -27.28 -8.00
C ILE A 845 19.18 -28.57 -7.83
N ALA A 846 19.49 -29.41 -6.85
CA ALA A 846 18.75 -30.65 -6.58
C ALA A 846 17.28 -30.42 -6.18
N ALA A 847 16.94 -29.23 -5.70
CA ALA A 847 15.56 -28.86 -5.36
C ALA A 847 14.74 -28.36 -6.56
N ILE A 848 15.41 -27.95 -7.65
CA ILE A 848 14.77 -27.29 -8.81
C ILE A 848 15.03 -28.00 -10.15
N GLU A 849 15.88 -29.03 -10.19
CA GLU A 849 16.20 -29.81 -11.40
C GLU A 849 15.01 -30.55 -12.03
N GLY A 850 13.93 -30.74 -11.26
CA GLY A 850 12.64 -31.28 -11.72
C GLY A 850 11.64 -30.22 -12.18
N GLY A 851 12.08 -28.98 -12.34
CA GLY A 851 11.23 -27.81 -12.52
C GLY A 851 10.69 -27.25 -11.21
N ILE A 852 10.26 -25.99 -11.25
CA ILE A 852 9.78 -25.23 -10.10
C ILE A 852 8.25 -25.11 -10.17
N ASP A 853 7.54 -25.79 -9.27
CA ASP A 853 6.08 -25.70 -9.22
C ASP A 853 5.64 -24.29 -8.77
N TYR A 854 4.69 -23.69 -9.48
CA TYR A 854 4.17 -22.35 -9.19
C TYR A 854 2.67 -22.23 -9.53
N THR A 855 2.05 -21.15 -9.05
CA THR A 855 0.69 -20.76 -9.42
C THR A 855 0.74 -19.66 -10.47
N PRO A 856 0.22 -19.88 -11.70
CA PRO A 856 0.24 -18.85 -12.73
C PRO A 856 -0.55 -17.59 -12.35
N PHE A 857 0.03 -16.44 -12.67
CA PHE A 857 -0.65 -15.15 -12.69
C PHE A 857 -0.89 -14.76 -14.15
N GLY A 858 -2.15 -14.51 -14.53
CA GLY A 858 -2.50 -13.94 -15.84
C GLY A 858 -2.09 -14.77 -17.08
N THR A 859 -2.44 -16.06 -17.15
CA THR A 859 -2.20 -16.90 -18.36
C THR A 859 -3.14 -16.55 -19.51
#